data_AF-A0A9D9LDH6-F1
#
_entry.id   AF-A0A9D9LDH6-F1
#
_cell.length_a   1.000
_cell.length_b   1.000
_cell.length_c   1.000
_cell.angle_alpha   90.00
_cell.angle_beta   90.00
_cell.angle_gamma   90.00
#
_symmetry.space_group_name_H-M   'P 1'
#
loop_
_entity.id
_entity.type
_entity.pdbx_description
1 polymer ?
#
loop_
_entity_poly.entity_id
_entity_poly.type
_entity_poly.pdbx_seq_one_letter_code
_entity_poly.pdbx_strand_id
1 'polypeptide(L)'
;MPEKSSSLAAFATCLLLALPLFAAPVTEFHFRAGDQEPPFTLKDGASFTTEGWLHLDGDQAYVEINGSEDLQICRDTGFTVVAIFMQTGDKPGTLLGKTDSFQYTAAPDGHYAISTQWANNPSAAYLKGLSTSQGDGWDLAVLAVTRLRGTGDGTDCYRLAIYVNGQCLNQRDYLNLSINRQFKLPMYCGKGQGAFAGDIAGLHIFKRLLKDDELQKIADDCGVPLRQTKGDNAAAALKDDFQALEAKVTLPLAKWLFTCLKQYNGPEGTPQSLRNFLETVTPVLSGTDEAQLIANWNRQQSQTRILATTDILMLVAKKGVGNPILGAYNLHTKDALLRGECLTWELEYENVQKDILHASPLTGDFAFTTDFGQDGGTVLFTVTWKNQDFVATMPVRLNGPRMEASLTVDNRNADLLLTHVTFPRLMLKKLPGKDTLVIPHFSGQYHENPTSDFLADSWTFPTAFVTLEMCCYYNESGQGVYLGLQDPLGRTKDLSLRGRNSQIQQEWRHPVAYKSVEHPAGNGFSSGDAKAVIELYSGDWYEAGQIHRRFAETTPWWIPEIPRTSTPEWFRRNPMWVMGLPNRDGVIPVEGYRYLADYFEVPVAHESGLLGSAHGPWRFGPDFQVHDKIADSFPRMHALGIRFIPYYNSRLWFCGEGADEENGWSTRGKPYAILERDGTVATEDYGKTGRHAVICPATKAWQEHLLQTAEYVAKIGIDGLYHDQLPCGRPRPCYATNHGHLPGDPAAYLSQGHWHTYAEGIMGDLRRKYPDFVHTGEEASEPYLKCLDGFMTWRFGHSQHVPLFQSLYAPRIQVVGRGCFTHASVKQDYAGFFPKY
;
A
#
# COMPACT_ATOMS: atom_id res chain seq x y z
N MET A 1 3.62 -27.87 50.31
CA MET A 1 4.45 -27.98 51.53
C MET A 1 5.43 -29.12 51.35
N PRO A 2 6.67 -29.05 51.90
CA PRO A 2 7.28 -27.98 52.71
C PRO A 2 8.35 -27.23 51.89
N GLU A 3 8.55 -25.90 51.91
CA GLU A 3 8.83 -24.93 52.98
C GLU A 3 9.93 -25.31 53.99
N LYS A 4 11.08 -24.62 53.90
CA LYS A 4 11.84 -23.98 55.00
C LYS A 4 13.09 -23.28 54.41
N SER A 5 13.14 -21.94 54.40
CA SER A 5 13.91 -21.06 55.33
C SER A 5 15.43 -21.15 55.13
N SER A 6 16.28 -20.13 55.10
CA SER A 6 16.22 -18.72 55.50
C SER A 6 17.62 -18.10 55.28
N SER A 7 17.69 -16.77 55.39
CA SER A 7 18.79 -15.95 55.92
C SER A 7 19.99 -15.54 55.05
N LEU A 8 20.10 -14.20 55.01
CA LEU A 8 21.16 -13.28 54.61
C LEU A 8 22.59 -13.53 55.20
N ALA A 9 23.56 -13.01 54.44
CA ALA A 9 24.83 -12.34 54.82
C ALA A 9 25.96 -13.26 55.37
N ALA A 10 27.22 -13.24 54.91
CA ALA A 10 28.10 -12.09 54.66
C ALA A 10 29.54 -12.58 54.30
N PHE A 11 30.27 -11.74 53.57
CA PHE A 11 31.74 -11.60 53.45
C PHE A 11 32.62 -12.71 52.84
N ALA A 12 33.10 -12.44 51.62
CA ALA A 12 34.55 -12.42 51.32
C ALA A 12 34.83 -11.47 50.14
N THR A 13 35.37 -10.31 50.46
CA THR A 13 35.89 -9.28 49.54
C THR A 13 37.23 -9.73 48.97
N CYS A 14 37.42 -9.65 47.64
CA CYS A 14 38.73 -9.42 47.04
C CYS A 14 38.61 -8.85 45.61
N LEU A 15 38.89 -7.54 45.54
CA LEU A 15 39.49 -6.74 44.46
C LEU A 15 39.08 -6.91 42.98
N LEU A 16 38.40 -5.86 42.50
CA LEU A 16 38.82 -4.97 41.40
C LEU A 16 39.26 -5.59 40.06
N LEU A 17 38.31 -5.65 39.13
CA LEU A 17 38.49 -5.04 37.80
C LEU A 17 37.26 -4.18 37.52
N ALA A 18 37.44 -2.86 37.53
CA ALA A 18 36.48 -1.91 37.02
C ALA A 18 36.31 -2.14 35.52
N LEU A 19 35.33 -2.95 35.15
CA LEU A 19 34.75 -2.90 33.81
C LEU A 19 33.95 -1.60 33.74
N PRO A 20 34.08 -0.79 32.68
CA PRO A 20 33.17 0.32 32.49
C PRO A 20 31.76 -0.27 32.43
N LEU A 21 30.87 0.23 33.28
CA LEU A 21 29.43 0.16 33.04
C LEU A 21 29.22 0.80 31.66
N PHE A 22 29.21 -0.03 30.60
CA PHE A 22 28.66 0.40 29.33
C PHE A 22 27.20 0.71 29.64
N ALA A 23 26.87 2.00 29.71
CA ALA A 23 25.50 2.46 29.73
C ALA A 23 24.75 1.72 28.61
N ALA A 24 23.56 1.19 28.92
CA ALA A 24 22.71 0.62 27.90
C ALA A 24 22.54 1.66 26.76
N PRO A 25 22.64 1.24 25.48
CA PRO A 25 22.56 2.18 24.37
C PRO A 25 21.24 2.95 24.45
N VAL A 26 21.31 4.27 24.36
CA VAL A 26 20.14 5.14 24.35
C VAL A 26 19.26 4.76 23.15
N THR A 27 18.02 4.33 23.42
CA THR A 27 17.06 3.91 22.39
C THR A 27 16.17 5.05 21.91
N GLU A 28 16.01 6.08 22.74
CA GLU A 28 15.13 7.22 22.51
C GLU A 28 15.74 8.49 23.12
N PHE A 29 15.49 9.64 22.51
CA PHE A 29 15.86 10.96 23.02
C PHE A 29 14.60 11.83 23.13
N HIS A 30 14.49 12.61 24.20
CA HIS A 30 13.41 13.56 24.39
C HIS A 30 13.91 14.87 24.97
N PHE A 31 13.36 15.95 24.43
CA PHE A 31 13.42 17.29 24.97
C PHE A 31 12.03 17.91 24.89
N ARG A 32 11.59 18.54 25.98
CA ARG A 32 10.41 19.39 26.04
C ARG A 32 10.78 20.72 26.69
N ALA A 33 10.13 21.80 26.23
CA ALA A 33 10.28 23.11 26.82
C ALA A 33 10.03 23.08 28.33
N GLY A 34 10.96 23.64 29.11
CA GLY A 34 10.89 23.68 30.57
C GLY A 34 11.51 22.47 31.30
N ASP A 35 12.09 21.50 30.59
CA ASP A 35 12.90 20.44 31.20
C ASP A 35 14.10 21.06 31.97
N GLN A 36 14.37 20.60 33.20
CA GLN A 36 15.40 21.22 34.06
C GLN A 36 16.84 20.91 33.67
N GLU A 37 17.08 19.75 33.05
CA GLU A 37 18.40 19.32 32.55
C GLU A 37 18.21 18.63 31.19
N PRO A 38 17.96 19.40 30.12
CA PRO A 38 17.78 18.82 28.80
C PRO A 38 19.11 18.15 28.38
N PRO A 39 19.09 16.96 27.74
CA PRO A 39 20.30 16.22 27.39
C PRO A 39 21.05 16.83 26.18
N PHE A 40 21.28 18.14 26.21
CA PHE A 40 22.01 18.92 25.22
C PHE A 40 23.29 19.49 25.79
N THR A 41 24.29 19.64 24.92
CA THR A 41 25.37 20.59 25.13
C THR A 41 25.14 21.79 24.23
N LEU A 42 24.83 22.95 24.82
CA LEU A 42 24.68 24.22 24.09
C LEU A 42 26.03 24.65 23.50
N LYS A 43 26.04 25.12 22.26
CA LYS A 43 27.23 25.60 21.56
C LYS A 43 26.97 26.95 20.90
N ASP A 44 28.01 27.78 20.90
CA ASP A 44 28.21 28.88 19.95
C ASP A 44 27.00 29.83 19.77
N GLY A 45 26.29 30.15 20.86
CA GLY A 45 25.15 31.09 20.87
C GLY A 45 23.80 30.46 21.21
N ALA A 46 23.69 29.13 21.25
CA ALA A 46 22.46 28.44 21.65
C ALA A 46 22.09 28.78 23.11
N SER A 47 20.82 29.08 23.34
CA SER A 47 20.30 29.49 24.66
C SER A 47 18.88 28.98 24.89
N PHE A 48 18.37 29.15 26.11
CA PHE A 48 16.96 28.90 26.42
C PHE A 48 16.22 30.22 26.60
N THR A 49 15.00 30.31 26.03
CA THR A 49 14.09 31.43 26.29
C THR A 49 13.54 31.39 27.72
N THR A 50 12.85 32.45 28.14
CA THR A 50 12.17 32.50 29.44
C THR A 50 11.10 31.43 29.61
N GLU A 51 10.51 31.01 28.51
CA GLU A 51 9.49 29.96 28.40
C GLU A 51 10.11 28.56 28.34
N GLY A 52 11.44 28.46 28.29
CA GLY A 52 12.19 27.20 28.26
C GLY A 52 12.36 26.59 26.87
N TRP A 53 12.12 27.35 25.79
CA TRP A 53 12.35 26.91 24.42
C TRP A 53 13.84 26.95 24.09
N LEU A 54 14.33 26.01 23.30
CA LEU A 54 15.70 26.07 22.78
C LEU A 54 15.74 27.09 21.64
N HIS A 55 16.49 28.18 21.84
CA HIS A 55 16.68 29.25 20.87
C HIS A 55 17.99 29.06 20.08
N LEU A 56 17.89 29.13 18.76
CA LEU A 56 19.01 29.08 17.81
C LEU A 56 18.98 30.33 16.92
N ASP A 57 20.13 30.99 16.78
CA ASP A 57 20.25 32.33 16.17
C ASP A 57 20.40 32.33 14.63
N GLY A 58 20.55 31.15 14.01
CA GLY A 58 20.76 31.05 12.57
C GLY A 58 22.18 31.35 12.08
N ASP A 59 23.15 31.53 12.98
CA ASP A 59 24.56 31.73 12.64
C ASP A 59 25.42 30.56 13.14
N GLN A 60 25.96 30.65 14.35
CA GLN A 60 26.80 29.61 14.93
C GLN A 60 26.05 28.78 15.98
N ALA A 61 24.85 29.16 16.41
CA ALA A 61 24.14 28.45 17.47
C ALA A 61 23.71 27.04 17.05
N TYR A 62 24.10 26.04 17.83
CA TYR A 62 23.57 24.68 17.73
C TYR A 62 23.64 23.96 19.08
N VAL A 63 23.01 22.80 19.14
CA VAL A 63 23.16 21.87 20.26
C VAL A 63 23.71 20.54 19.80
N GLU A 64 24.60 19.98 20.60
CA GLU A 64 25.02 18.58 20.51
C GLU A 64 24.10 17.73 21.40
N ILE A 65 23.53 16.67 20.84
CA ILE A 65 22.61 15.79 21.54
C ILE A 65 23.42 14.71 22.28
N ASN A 66 23.47 14.80 23.61
CA ASN A 66 24.32 13.92 24.43
C ASN A 66 23.81 12.47 24.37
N GLY A 67 24.71 11.49 24.15
CA GLY A 67 24.35 10.06 24.12
C GLY A 67 23.64 9.59 22.85
N SER A 68 23.61 10.41 21.79
CA SER A 68 22.92 10.11 20.52
C SER A 68 23.77 9.36 19.50
N GLU A 69 24.95 8.86 19.87
CA GLU A 69 25.86 8.16 18.97
C GLU A 69 25.20 6.94 18.32
N ASP A 70 24.38 6.21 19.09
CA ASP A 70 23.67 5.00 18.65
C ASP A 70 22.24 5.26 18.12
N LEU A 71 21.79 6.52 18.14
CA LEU A 71 20.55 6.99 17.50
C LEU A 71 20.86 7.27 16.01
N GLN A 72 20.43 6.36 15.15
CA GLN A 72 20.62 6.41 13.69
C GLN A 72 19.55 5.60 12.96
N ILE A 73 19.41 5.81 11.66
CA ILE A 73 18.52 5.03 10.81
C ILE A 73 18.99 3.56 10.80
N CYS A 74 18.21 2.66 11.40
CA CYS A 74 18.61 1.28 11.66
C CYS A 74 18.02 0.26 10.69
N ARG A 75 18.61 -0.94 10.67
CA ARG A 75 18.17 -2.05 9.82
C ARG A 75 16.89 -2.72 10.30
N ASP A 76 16.60 -2.73 11.59
CA ASP A 76 15.62 -3.72 12.10
C ASP A 76 14.42 -3.12 12.82
N THR A 77 14.42 -1.81 13.14
CA THR A 77 13.43 -1.24 14.06
C THR A 77 12.69 0.00 13.54
N GLY A 78 13.11 0.59 12.41
CA GLY A 78 12.58 1.89 11.94
C GLY A 78 13.20 3.08 12.70
N PHE A 79 12.82 4.30 12.32
CA PHE A 79 13.36 5.54 12.89
C PHE A 79 12.33 6.68 12.78
N THR A 80 12.05 7.38 13.88
CA THR A 80 11.12 8.54 13.89
C THR A 80 11.78 9.74 14.55
N VAL A 81 11.64 10.92 13.94
CA VAL A 81 11.98 12.21 14.55
C VAL A 81 10.70 13.03 14.62
N VAL A 82 10.41 13.60 15.78
CA VAL A 82 9.32 14.56 15.99
C VAL A 82 9.94 15.85 16.50
N ALA A 83 9.70 16.96 15.80
CA ALA A 83 10.19 18.28 16.18
C ALA A 83 9.03 19.27 16.19
N ILE A 84 8.95 20.06 17.27
CA ILE A 84 7.98 21.13 17.45
C ILE A 84 8.76 22.44 17.49
N PHE A 85 8.66 23.24 16.45
CA PHE A 85 9.52 24.41 16.28
C PHE A 85 8.83 25.59 15.60
N MET A 86 9.41 26.77 15.75
CA MET A 86 9.06 27.98 15.03
C MET A 86 10.32 28.53 14.36
N GLN A 87 10.34 28.55 13.03
CA GLN A 87 11.46 29.08 12.26
C GLN A 87 11.33 30.60 12.12
N THR A 88 12.43 31.32 12.36
CA THR A 88 12.48 32.80 12.32
C THR A 88 13.45 33.34 11.27
N GLY A 89 14.32 32.49 10.71
CA GLY A 89 15.28 32.87 9.67
C GLY A 89 14.66 33.09 8.28
N ASP A 90 15.43 33.67 7.37
CA ASP A 90 15.07 33.91 5.96
C ASP A 90 15.62 32.85 4.99
N LYS A 91 16.36 31.86 5.53
CA LYS A 91 17.03 30.80 4.76
C LYS A 91 16.70 29.41 5.29
N PRO A 92 16.82 28.36 4.45
CA PRO A 92 16.76 26.97 4.89
C PRO A 92 17.79 26.66 5.98
N GLY A 93 17.36 25.97 7.03
CA GLY A 93 18.19 25.60 8.18
C GLY A 93 18.10 24.12 8.51
N THR A 94 19.18 23.57 9.07
CA THR A 94 19.24 22.16 9.48
C THR A 94 18.62 22.00 10.86
N LEU A 95 17.40 21.45 10.91
CA LEU A 95 16.71 21.19 12.16
C LEU A 95 17.42 20.06 12.94
N LEU A 96 17.75 18.97 12.26
CA LEU A 96 18.46 17.84 12.86
C LEU A 96 19.41 17.19 11.86
N GLY A 97 20.63 16.89 12.27
CA GLY A 97 21.61 16.23 11.41
C GLY A 97 22.53 15.29 12.17
N LYS A 98 23.07 14.31 11.45
CA LYS A 98 24.16 13.45 11.90
C LYS A 98 25.19 13.40 10.79
N THR A 99 26.42 13.81 11.09
CA THR A 99 27.52 13.94 10.13
C THR A 99 27.66 12.68 9.27
N ASP A 100 27.75 12.86 7.95
CA ASP A 100 27.83 11.81 6.93
C ASP A 100 26.72 10.75 6.92
N SER A 101 25.64 10.96 7.70
CA SER A 101 24.55 10.01 7.85
C SER A 101 23.21 10.55 7.37
N PHE A 102 22.75 11.70 7.87
CA PHE A 102 21.60 12.39 7.28
C PHE A 102 21.50 13.86 7.72
N GLN A 103 20.72 14.65 6.98
CA GLN A 103 20.28 15.99 7.38
C GLN A 103 18.78 16.13 7.13
N TYR A 104 18.06 16.63 8.12
CA TYR A 104 16.66 17.02 8.05
C TYR A 104 16.55 18.54 8.18
N THR A 105 16.06 19.18 7.12
CA THR A 105 16.03 20.63 6.96
C THR A 105 14.61 21.16 6.90
N ALA A 106 14.43 22.39 7.36
CA ALA A 106 13.22 23.18 7.25
C ALA A 106 13.55 24.54 6.64
N ALA A 107 12.65 25.06 5.81
CA ALA A 107 12.80 26.34 5.14
C ALA A 107 11.62 27.27 5.43
N PRO A 108 11.84 28.60 5.46
CA PRO A 108 10.81 29.57 5.80
C PRO A 108 9.65 29.63 4.79
N ASP A 109 9.88 29.15 3.57
CA ASP A 109 8.87 29.02 2.52
C ASP A 109 8.00 27.75 2.65
N GLY A 110 8.15 27.00 3.74
CA GLY A 110 7.38 25.80 4.04
C GLY A 110 7.97 24.51 3.49
N HIS A 111 9.17 24.54 2.91
CA HIS A 111 9.83 23.33 2.44
C HIS A 111 10.52 22.55 3.57
N TYR A 112 10.38 21.23 3.49
CA TYR A 112 11.04 20.28 4.37
C TYR A 112 11.80 19.28 3.52
N ALA A 113 13.01 18.91 3.92
CA ALA A 113 13.77 17.90 3.18
C ALA A 113 14.62 17.01 4.09
N ILE A 114 14.76 15.74 3.69
CA ILE A 114 15.74 14.82 4.23
C ILE A 114 16.72 14.36 3.14
N SER A 115 18.00 14.33 3.51
CA SER A 115 19.07 13.72 2.71
C SER A 115 19.90 12.75 3.56
N THR A 116 20.27 11.56 3.06
CA THR A 116 21.07 10.55 3.82
C THR A 116 22.55 10.44 3.40
N GLN A 117 22.97 11.21 2.39
CA GLN A 117 24.36 11.36 1.92
C GLN A 117 24.38 12.48 0.85
N TRP A 118 25.54 12.91 0.35
CA TRP A 118 25.57 13.86 -0.77
C TRP A 118 24.65 13.36 -1.89
N ALA A 119 23.68 14.18 -2.30
CA ALA A 119 22.57 13.79 -3.19
C ALA A 119 23.00 13.21 -4.55
N ASN A 120 24.29 13.30 -4.89
CA ASN A 120 24.89 12.74 -6.09
C ASN A 120 25.28 11.25 -5.96
N ASN A 121 25.15 10.64 -4.78
CA ASN A 121 25.32 9.19 -4.63
C ASN A 121 24.01 8.50 -5.07
N PRO A 122 24.04 7.58 -6.08
CA PRO A 122 22.84 6.88 -6.54
C PRO A 122 22.16 6.00 -5.48
N SER A 123 22.84 5.75 -4.35
CA SER A 123 22.28 5.06 -3.20
C SER A 123 21.88 6.00 -2.05
N ALA A 124 22.00 7.32 -2.19
CA ALA A 124 21.49 8.28 -1.20
C ALA A 124 20.00 8.54 -1.41
N ALA A 125 19.26 8.76 -0.32
CA ALA A 125 17.90 9.28 -0.41
C ALA A 125 17.92 10.81 -0.37
N TYR A 126 17.04 11.42 -1.16
CA TYR A 126 16.69 12.83 -1.08
C TYR A 126 15.19 13.00 -1.25
N LEU A 127 14.50 13.36 -0.17
CA LEU A 127 13.06 13.58 -0.15
C LEU A 127 12.78 15.03 0.24
N LYS A 128 11.96 15.74 -0.53
CA LYS A 128 11.54 17.12 -0.26
C LYS A 128 10.02 17.22 -0.35
N GLY A 129 9.38 17.96 0.54
CA GLY A 129 7.95 18.26 0.48
C GLY A 129 7.68 19.72 0.84
N LEU A 130 6.53 20.24 0.39
CA LEU A 130 6.07 21.60 0.70
C LEU A 130 4.82 21.53 1.58
N SER A 131 4.86 22.16 2.76
CA SER A 131 3.69 22.29 3.62
C SER A 131 2.74 23.36 3.08
N THR A 132 1.44 23.05 3.06
CA THR A 132 0.39 24.01 2.71
C THR A 132 -0.31 24.58 3.95
N SER A 133 0.21 24.31 5.15
CA SER A 133 -0.32 24.85 6.41
C SER A 133 -0.26 26.40 6.40
N GLN A 134 -1.32 27.07 6.86
CA GLN A 134 -1.40 28.54 6.89
C GLN A 134 -1.57 29.07 8.33
N GLY A 135 -1.19 30.33 8.55
CA GLY A 135 -1.40 31.04 9.82
C GLY A 135 -0.18 31.06 10.75
N ASP A 136 -0.29 31.84 11.83
CA ASP A 136 0.72 31.95 12.88
C ASP A 136 0.68 30.70 13.77
N GLY A 137 1.85 30.19 14.18
CA GLY A 137 1.95 29.01 15.03
C GLY A 137 3.24 28.21 14.84
N TRP A 138 3.36 27.14 15.63
CA TRP A 138 4.48 26.21 15.64
C TRP A 138 4.23 25.05 14.68
N ASP A 139 5.25 24.58 13.98
CA ASP A 139 5.16 23.38 13.17
C ASP A 139 5.46 22.13 14.01
N LEU A 140 4.58 21.15 13.94
CA LEU A 140 4.83 19.78 14.37
C LEU A 140 5.29 18.97 13.14
N ALA A 141 6.61 18.79 13.01
CA ALA A 141 7.20 18.06 11.91
C ALA A 141 7.64 16.65 12.33
N VAL A 142 7.22 15.65 11.57
CA VAL A 142 7.52 14.23 11.78
C VAL A 142 8.25 13.68 10.58
N LEU A 143 9.45 13.16 10.79
CA LEU A 143 10.17 12.34 9.83
C LEU A 143 10.06 10.87 10.25
N ALA A 144 9.53 10.02 9.39
CA ALA A 144 9.44 8.58 9.61
C ALA A 144 10.27 7.83 8.56
N VAL A 145 11.05 6.83 9.00
CA VAL A 145 11.83 5.95 8.14
C VAL A 145 11.49 4.49 8.48
N THR A 146 10.86 3.81 7.52
CA THR A 146 10.43 2.42 7.62
C THR A 146 11.28 1.55 6.71
N ARG A 147 11.71 0.37 7.17
CA ARG A 147 12.33 -0.62 6.29
C ARG A 147 11.26 -1.63 5.84
N LEU A 148 11.12 -1.78 4.54
CA LEU A 148 10.23 -2.73 3.89
C LEU A 148 11.10 -3.87 3.33
N ARG A 149 11.00 -5.07 3.92
CA ARG A 149 11.75 -6.25 3.47
C ARG A 149 10.79 -7.29 2.90
N GLY A 150 10.82 -7.47 1.59
CA GLY A 150 10.12 -8.53 0.89
C GLY A 150 11.00 -9.77 0.78
N THR A 151 10.58 -10.88 1.38
CA THR A 151 11.29 -12.17 1.21
C THR A 151 10.96 -12.86 -0.11
N GLY A 152 9.82 -12.53 -0.73
CA GLY A 152 9.32 -13.18 -1.95
C GLY A 152 9.77 -12.51 -3.26
N ASP A 153 10.08 -11.21 -3.26
CA ASP A 153 10.50 -10.43 -4.42
C ASP A 153 11.94 -9.88 -4.27
N GLY A 154 12.62 -10.24 -3.18
CA GLY A 154 14.00 -9.79 -2.90
C GLY A 154 14.14 -8.31 -2.51
N THR A 155 13.03 -7.58 -2.32
CA THR A 155 13.08 -6.13 -2.08
C THR A 155 13.63 -5.80 -0.68
N ASP A 156 14.80 -5.12 -0.61
CA ASP A 156 15.28 -4.41 0.59
C ASP A 156 15.16 -2.90 0.39
N CYS A 157 14.09 -2.32 0.93
CA CYS A 157 13.68 -0.94 0.68
C CYS A 157 13.55 -0.15 1.97
N TYR A 158 13.83 1.17 1.90
CA TYR A 158 13.54 2.12 2.95
C TYR A 158 12.50 3.13 2.44
N ARG A 159 11.38 3.24 3.14
CA ARG A 159 10.36 4.27 2.95
C ARG A 159 10.68 5.45 3.85
N LEU A 160 10.90 6.60 3.25
CA LEU A 160 11.03 7.88 3.96
C LEU A 160 9.72 8.63 3.79
N ALA A 161 9.21 9.21 4.88
CA ALA A 161 8.00 10.03 4.87
C ALA A 161 8.20 11.28 5.73
N ILE A 162 7.72 12.42 5.23
CA ILE A 162 7.71 13.69 5.95
C ILE A 162 6.25 14.07 6.20
N TYR A 163 5.90 14.33 7.45
CA TYR A 163 4.61 14.88 7.84
C TYR A 163 4.80 16.21 8.56
N VAL A 164 3.91 17.17 8.31
CA VAL A 164 3.88 18.45 9.03
C VAL A 164 2.44 18.78 9.38
N ASN A 165 2.18 19.03 10.67
CA ASN A 165 0.84 19.35 11.19
C ASN A 165 -0.24 18.34 10.74
N GLY A 166 0.11 17.05 10.69
CA GLY A 166 -0.78 15.97 10.26
C GLY A 166 -0.87 15.74 8.74
N GLN A 167 -0.37 16.66 7.92
CA GLN A 167 -0.30 16.50 6.45
C GLN A 167 0.92 15.65 6.07
N CYS A 168 0.75 14.60 5.25
CA CYS A 168 1.87 13.94 4.59
C CYS A 168 2.36 14.84 3.45
N LEU A 169 3.58 15.37 3.54
CA LEU A 169 4.14 16.27 2.55
C LEU A 169 4.75 15.52 1.36
N ASN A 170 5.42 14.40 1.65
CA ASN A 170 5.99 13.51 0.65
C ASN A 170 6.34 12.16 1.29
N GLN A 171 6.27 11.10 0.50
CA GLN A 171 6.72 9.76 0.86
C GLN A 171 7.34 9.07 -0.35
N ARG A 172 8.51 8.46 -0.18
CA ARG A 172 9.17 7.70 -1.26
C ARG A 172 9.92 6.48 -0.74
N ASP A 173 9.88 5.44 -1.57
CA ASP A 173 10.58 4.17 -1.40
C ASP A 173 11.96 4.25 -2.07
N TYR A 174 13.02 3.96 -1.32
CA TYR A 174 14.41 3.92 -1.79
C TYR A 174 14.98 2.52 -1.66
N LEU A 175 15.44 1.96 -2.79
CA LEU A 175 16.12 0.67 -2.81
C LEU A 175 17.59 0.84 -2.41
N ASN A 176 18.13 -0.11 -1.64
CA ASN A 176 19.55 -0.16 -1.31
C ASN A 176 20.12 1.14 -0.71
N LEU A 177 19.35 1.77 0.18
CA LEU A 177 19.71 3.05 0.80
C LEU A 177 21.07 2.96 1.52
N SER A 178 22.05 3.72 1.02
CA SER A 178 23.37 3.92 1.61
C SER A 178 23.24 4.93 2.74
N ILE A 179 23.59 4.47 3.95
CA ILE A 179 23.66 5.30 5.15
C ILE A 179 24.99 4.97 5.81
N ASN A 180 25.79 5.99 6.12
CA ASN A 180 27.00 5.76 6.88
C ASN A 180 26.65 5.45 8.34
N ARG A 181 27.11 4.30 8.82
CA ARG A 181 26.80 3.73 10.15
C ARG A 181 28.05 3.49 10.99
N GLN A 182 29.22 3.82 10.46
CA GLN A 182 30.51 3.50 11.09
C GLN A 182 30.97 4.60 12.05
N PHE A 183 30.32 5.77 12.05
CA PHE A 183 30.68 6.90 12.90
C PHE A 183 29.79 6.97 14.15
N LYS A 184 30.39 6.74 15.32
CA LYS A 184 29.82 7.04 16.64
C LYS A 184 29.93 8.54 16.95
N LEU A 185 29.41 9.37 16.06
CA LEU A 185 29.33 10.81 16.27
C LEU A 185 27.94 11.17 16.81
N PRO A 186 27.85 12.19 17.68
CA PRO A 186 26.57 12.66 18.17
C PRO A 186 25.75 13.30 17.02
N MET A 187 24.45 13.38 17.24
CA MET A 187 23.53 14.17 16.44
C MET A 187 23.61 15.63 16.87
N TYR A 188 23.34 16.52 15.92
CA TYR A 188 23.30 17.96 16.15
C TYR A 188 21.95 18.51 15.74
N CYS A 189 21.41 19.42 16.53
CA CYS A 189 20.24 20.21 16.19
C CYS A 189 20.69 21.65 15.94
N GLY A 190 20.36 22.21 14.78
CA GLY A 190 20.81 23.54 14.33
C GLY A 190 22.08 23.58 13.48
N LYS A 191 22.81 22.46 13.33
CA LYS A 191 24.10 22.39 12.62
C LYS A 191 24.03 21.50 11.38
N GLY A 192 24.43 22.02 10.22
CA GLY A 192 24.46 21.27 8.96
C GLY A 192 24.81 22.14 7.75
N GLN A 193 24.23 21.88 6.57
CA GLN A 193 24.49 22.69 5.36
C GLN A 193 23.99 24.14 5.46
N GLY A 194 23.07 24.41 6.38
CA GLY A 194 22.66 25.75 6.81
C GLY A 194 22.32 25.73 8.30
N ALA A 195 22.63 26.82 8.99
CA ALA A 195 22.29 27.00 10.40
C ALA A 195 20.79 27.23 10.56
N PHE A 196 20.18 26.61 11.56
CA PHE A 196 18.76 26.81 11.85
C PHE A 196 18.58 28.06 12.71
N ALA A 197 17.63 28.91 12.31
CA ALA A 197 17.25 30.11 13.06
C ALA A 197 15.81 29.95 13.52
N GLY A 198 15.58 29.93 14.84
CA GLY A 198 14.26 29.73 15.40
C GLY A 198 14.28 29.15 16.80
N ASP A 199 13.07 28.91 17.30
CA ASP A 199 12.82 28.33 18.62
C ASP A 199 12.31 26.90 18.49
N ILE A 200 12.70 26.02 19.42
CA ILE A 200 12.31 24.61 19.46
C ILE A 200 11.69 24.34 20.83
N ALA A 201 10.41 23.96 20.84
CA ALA A 201 9.64 23.64 22.04
C ALA A 201 9.65 22.13 22.35
N GLY A 202 9.96 21.28 21.37
CA GLY A 202 10.09 19.85 21.58
C GLY A 202 10.93 19.17 20.50
N LEU A 203 11.76 18.21 20.90
CA LEU A 203 12.52 17.36 19.99
C LEU A 203 12.55 15.94 20.54
N HIS A 204 12.03 14.99 19.78
CA HIS A 204 11.95 13.59 20.15
C HIS A 204 12.50 12.71 19.04
N ILE A 205 13.35 11.75 19.38
CA ILE A 205 13.98 10.85 18.43
C ILE A 205 13.78 9.42 18.93
N PHE A 206 13.26 8.56 18.07
CA PHE A 206 12.92 7.20 18.38
C PHE A 206 13.64 6.26 17.42
N LYS A 207 14.29 5.23 17.96
CA LYS A 207 14.82 4.11 17.17
C LYS A 207 13.73 3.11 16.78
N ARG A 208 12.51 3.62 16.57
CA ARG A 208 11.31 2.88 16.18
C ARG A 208 10.31 3.78 15.46
N LEU A 209 9.33 3.17 14.82
CA LEU A 209 8.14 3.88 14.36
C LEU A 209 7.24 4.22 15.56
N LEU A 210 6.69 5.43 15.55
CA LEU A 210 5.66 5.84 16.50
C LEU A 210 4.27 5.48 15.99
N LYS A 211 3.38 5.15 16.93
CA LYS A 211 1.95 5.10 16.66
C LYS A 211 1.36 6.51 16.72
N ASP A 212 0.26 6.73 16.03
CA ASP A 212 -0.32 8.08 15.94
C ASP A 212 -0.93 8.57 17.26
N ASP A 213 -1.30 7.68 18.19
CA ASP A 213 -1.71 8.07 19.55
C ASP A 213 -0.52 8.60 20.35
N GLU A 214 0.68 8.03 20.16
CA GLU A 214 1.92 8.59 20.71
C GLU A 214 2.24 9.95 20.08
N LEU A 215 2.07 10.09 18.75
CA LEU A 215 2.23 11.37 18.06
C LEU A 215 1.22 12.42 18.53
N GLN A 216 -0.05 12.04 18.64
CA GLN A 216 -1.11 12.92 19.13
C GLN A 216 -0.85 13.34 20.56
N LYS A 217 -0.39 12.42 21.42
CA LYS A 217 0.00 12.76 22.79
C LYS A 217 1.16 13.76 22.83
N ILE A 218 2.17 13.60 21.97
CA ILE A 218 3.25 14.58 21.84
C ILE A 218 2.71 15.94 21.39
N ALA A 219 1.78 15.96 20.43
CA ALA A 219 1.13 17.17 19.97
C ALA A 219 0.29 17.86 21.07
N ASP A 220 -0.50 17.09 21.83
CA ASP A 220 -1.34 17.59 22.91
C ASP A 220 -0.50 18.12 24.10
N ASP A 221 0.62 17.45 24.40
CA ASP A 221 1.52 17.79 25.51
C ASP A 221 2.51 18.91 25.15
N CYS A 222 2.53 19.45 23.92
CA CYS A 222 3.59 20.35 23.45
C CYS A 222 3.58 21.75 24.08
N GLY A 223 2.45 22.18 24.65
CA GLY A 223 2.33 23.46 25.34
C GLY A 223 2.40 24.72 24.46
N VAL A 224 2.43 24.57 23.12
CA VAL A 224 2.50 25.67 22.15
C VAL A 224 1.36 25.58 21.13
N PRO A 225 0.90 26.70 20.55
CA PRO A 225 -0.15 26.67 19.53
C PRO A 225 0.43 26.13 18.21
N LEU A 226 0.06 24.89 17.85
CA LEU A 226 0.42 24.29 16.58
C LEU A 226 -0.31 24.97 15.41
N ARG A 227 0.39 25.18 14.30
CA ARG A 227 -0.20 25.71 13.07
C ARG A 227 -1.23 24.73 12.53
N GLN A 228 -2.40 25.23 12.17
CA GLN A 228 -3.52 24.42 11.70
C GLN A 228 -3.48 24.24 10.18
N THR A 229 -3.93 23.08 9.71
CA THR A 229 -4.28 22.89 8.30
C THR A 229 -5.58 23.64 8.01
N LYS A 230 -5.66 24.26 6.83
CA LYS A 230 -6.87 24.89 6.33
C LYS A 230 -7.97 23.81 6.30
N GLY A 231 -9.06 24.00 7.06
CA GLY A 231 -10.07 22.95 7.26
C GLY A 231 -10.43 22.68 8.73
N ASP A 232 -9.64 23.21 9.69
CA ASP A 232 -9.95 23.03 11.10
C ASP A 232 -11.31 23.63 11.51
N ASN A 233 -11.96 22.83 12.33
CA ASN A 233 -13.40 22.62 12.36
C ASN A 233 -14.15 23.80 12.98
N ALA A 234 -15.09 24.41 12.25
CA ALA A 234 -15.97 25.45 12.80
C ALA A 234 -16.70 25.00 14.08
N ALA A 235 -16.87 23.67 14.27
CA ALA A 235 -17.40 23.08 15.48
C ALA A 235 -16.55 23.33 16.74
N ALA A 236 -15.23 23.45 16.62
CA ALA A 236 -14.34 23.73 17.76
C ALA A 236 -14.64 25.10 18.38
N ALA A 237 -14.96 26.10 17.54
CA ALA A 237 -15.35 27.44 17.97
C ALA A 237 -16.75 27.47 18.64
N LEU A 238 -17.56 26.42 18.47
CA LEU A 238 -18.92 26.29 19.01
C LEU A 238 -19.03 25.18 20.06
N LYS A 239 -17.94 24.87 20.77
CA LYS A 239 -17.87 23.77 21.74
C LYS A 239 -19.05 23.76 22.72
N ASP A 240 -19.40 24.92 23.27
CA ASP A 240 -20.50 25.06 24.24
C ASP A 240 -21.88 24.81 23.61
N ASP A 241 -22.10 25.29 22.38
CA ASP A 241 -23.34 25.04 21.63
C ASP A 241 -23.53 23.54 21.37
N PHE A 242 -22.45 22.84 20.98
CA PHE A 242 -22.47 21.39 20.79
C PHE A 242 -22.74 20.63 22.09
N GLN A 243 -22.14 21.05 23.21
CA GLN A 243 -22.43 20.44 24.52
C GLN A 243 -23.90 20.62 24.95
N ALA A 244 -24.46 21.81 24.73
CA ALA A 244 -25.86 22.10 25.04
C ALA A 244 -26.84 21.30 24.16
N LEU A 245 -26.50 21.09 22.89
CA LEU A 245 -27.27 20.24 21.99
C LEU A 245 -27.17 18.77 22.37
N GLU A 246 -25.96 18.26 22.66
CA GLU A 246 -25.71 16.85 23.04
C GLU A 246 -26.64 16.39 24.17
N ALA A 247 -26.83 17.25 25.19
CA ALA A 247 -27.71 16.98 26.33
C ALA A 247 -29.19 16.76 25.97
N LYS A 248 -29.64 17.23 24.80
CA LYS A 248 -31.03 17.12 24.32
C LYS A 248 -31.25 15.93 23.37
N VAL A 249 -30.18 15.31 22.88
CA VAL A 249 -30.24 14.26 21.86
C VAL A 249 -30.32 12.87 22.51
N THR A 250 -31.50 12.26 22.47
CA THR A 250 -31.76 10.98 23.17
C THR A 250 -31.82 9.77 22.23
N LEU A 251 -32.41 9.93 21.04
CA LEU A 251 -32.59 8.85 20.07
C LEU A 251 -31.27 8.40 19.40
N PRO A 252 -31.08 7.10 19.10
CA PRO A 252 -29.88 6.60 18.43
C PRO A 252 -29.58 7.29 17.09
N LEU A 253 -30.57 7.39 16.19
CA LEU A 253 -30.40 8.08 14.91
C LEU A 253 -30.06 9.57 15.09
N ALA A 254 -30.67 10.23 16.08
CA ALA A 254 -30.38 11.63 16.38
C ALA A 254 -28.94 11.82 16.90
N LYS A 255 -28.43 10.88 17.72
CA LYS A 255 -27.03 10.87 18.19
C LYS A 255 -26.04 10.70 17.05
N TRP A 256 -26.36 9.85 16.08
CA TRP A 256 -25.56 9.72 14.86
C TRP A 256 -25.54 11.02 14.06
N LEU A 257 -26.71 11.61 13.77
CA LEU A 257 -26.79 12.90 13.06
C LEU A 257 -26.00 13.99 13.78
N PHE A 258 -26.16 14.11 15.09
CA PHE A 258 -25.41 15.05 15.93
C PHE A 258 -23.89 14.84 15.80
N THR A 259 -23.43 13.58 15.76
CA THR A 259 -22.02 13.25 15.53
C THR A 259 -21.54 13.68 14.14
N CYS A 260 -22.36 13.47 13.10
CA CYS A 260 -22.07 13.95 11.75
C CYS A 260 -21.97 15.49 11.69
N LEU A 261 -22.79 16.21 12.46
CA LEU A 261 -22.74 17.68 12.50
C LEU A 261 -21.45 18.22 13.12
N LYS A 262 -20.77 17.45 13.99
CA LYS A 262 -19.45 17.83 14.50
C LYS A 262 -18.40 17.91 13.39
N GLN A 263 -18.67 17.44 12.18
CA GLN A 263 -17.75 17.47 11.02
C GLN A 263 -18.23 18.46 9.95
N TYR A 264 -19.35 19.13 10.17
CA TYR A 264 -19.94 20.04 9.21
C TYR A 264 -19.47 21.47 9.49
N ASN A 265 -18.79 22.09 8.52
CA ASN A 265 -18.33 23.48 8.63
C ASN A 265 -19.46 24.52 8.46
N GLY A 266 -20.70 24.08 8.29
CA GLY A 266 -21.84 24.95 8.04
C GLY A 266 -21.99 25.32 6.55
N PRO A 267 -23.11 25.97 6.18
CA PRO A 267 -23.42 26.28 4.78
C PRO A 267 -22.44 27.26 4.12
N GLU A 268 -21.81 28.12 4.93
CA GLU A 268 -20.87 29.15 4.48
C GLU A 268 -19.45 28.92 5.00
N GLY A 269 -19.19 27.79 5.67
CA GLY A 269 -17.87 27.48 6.22
C GLY A 269 -17.46 28.34 7.43
N THR A 270 -18.40 29.08 8.04
CA THR A 270 -18.12 29.97 9.18
C THR A 270 -18.77 29.48 10.47
N PRO A 271 -18.17 29.72 11.66
CA PRO A 271 -18.79 29.38 12.95
C PRO A 271 -20.20 29.98 13.11
N GLN A 272 -20.43 31.22 12.66
CA GLN A 272 -21.76 31.83 12.76
C GLN A 272 -22.78 31.13 11.86
N SER A 273 -22.40 30.77 10.63
CA SER A 273 -23.29 30.03 9.73
C SER A 273 -23.64 28.64 10.29
N LEU A 274 -22.68 27.98 10.94
CA LEU A 274 -22.89 26.71 11.63
C LEU A 274 -23.81 26.88 12.84
N ARG A 275 -23.62 27.90 13.67
CA ARG A 275 -24.51 28.20 14.81
C ARG A 275 -25.95 28.40 14.35
N ASN A 276 -26.17 29.24 13.34
CA ASN A 276 -27.50 29.47 12.77
C ASN A 276 -28.12 28.16 12.24
N PHE A 277 -27.32 27.31 11.60
CA PHE A 277 -27.78 25.99 11.15
C PHE A 277 -28.16 25.09 12.34
N LEU A 278 -27.33 25.02 13.39
CA LEU A 278 -27.58 24.24 14.61
C LEU A 278 -28.91 24.62 15.28
N GLU A 279 -29.24 25.91 15.33
CA GLU A 279 -30.52 26.39 15.86
C GLU A 279 -31.73 25.80 15.10
N THR A 280 -31.63 25.68 13.78
CA THR A 280 -32.72 25.13 12.95
C THR A 280 -32.90 23.61 13.08
N VAL A 281 -31.82 22.87 13.35
CA VAL A 281 -31.88 21.40 13.48
C VAL A 281 -32.16 20.94 14.91
N THR A 282 -31.93 21.81 15.91
CA THR A 282 -32.11 21.48 17.33
C THR A 282 -33.51 20.93 17.65
N PRO A 283 -34.63 21.52 17.17
CA PRO A 283 -35.97 20.98 17.43
C PRO A 283 -36.18 19.58 16.84
N VAL A 284 -35.61 19.30 15.67
CA VAL A 284 -35.71 17.98 15.01
C VAL A 284 -34.90 16.94 15.79
N LEU A 285 -33.68 17.28 16.19
CA LEU A 285 -32.79 16.39 16.94
C LEU A 285 -33.25 16.11 18.38
N SER A 286 -34.00 17.05 18.97
CA SER A 286 -34.56 16.92 20.32
C SER A 286 -35.91 16.19 20.34
N GLY A 287 -36.44 15.78 19.19
CA GLY A 287 -37.67 15.01 19.08
C GLY A 287 -37.55 13.60 19.63
N THR A 288 -38.71 12.95 19.87
CA THR A 288 -38.78 11.61 20.47
C THR A 288 -39.29 10.51 19.53
N ASP A 289 -39.61 10.84 18.27
CA ASP A 289 -40.08 9.90 17.26
C ASP A 289 -39.06 9.71 16.12
N GLU A 290 -38.39 8.56 16.13
CA GLU A 290 -37.39 8.18 15.13
C GLU A 290 -37.99 7.98 13.73
N ALA A 291 -39.24 7.54 13.62
CA ALA A 291 -39.92 7.32 12.35
C ALA A 291 -40.23 8.64 11.62
N GLN A 292 -40.46 9.71 12.39
CA GLN A 292 -40.69 11.05 11.82
C GLN A 292 -39.40 11.86 11.65
N LEU A 293 -38.30 11.47 12.30
CA LEU A 293 -37.05 12.23 12.31
C LEU A 293 -36.54 12.51 10.89
N ILE A 294 -36.48 11.48 10.04
CA ILE A 294 -35.97 11.60 8.66
C ILE A 294 -36.86 12.53 7.83
N ALA A 295 -38.18 12.33 7.91
CA ALA A 295 -39.16 13.13 7.17
C ALA A 295 -39.14 14.59 7.63
N ASN A 296 -39.02 14.84 8.93
CA ASN A 296 -38.94 16.18 9.51
C ASN A 296 -37.62 16.87 9.12
N TRP A 297 -36.49 16.14 9.18
CA TRP A 297 -35.19 16.65 8.74
C TRP A 297 -35.25 17.10 7.28
N ASN A 298 -35.62 16.20 6.36
CA ASN A 298 -35.65 16.49 4.93
C ASN A 298 -36.69 17.54 4.52
N ARG A 299 -37.73 17.76 5.33
CA ARG A 299 -38.72 18.82 5.11
C ARG A 299 -38.21 20.19 5.56
N GLN A 300 -37.52 20.25 6.70
CA GLN A 300 -37.12 21.51 7.34
C GLN A 300 -35.74 21.98 6.90
N GLN A 301 -34.88 21.07 6.43
CA GLN A 301 -33.49 21.36 6.09
C GLN A 301 -33.28 21.42 4.58
N SER A 302 -32.75 22.55 4.12
CA SER A 302 -32.40 22.78 2.70
C SER A 302 -30.91 22.61 2.40
N GLN A 303 -30.07 22.63 3.44
CA GLN A 303 -28.61 22.61 3.32
C GLN A 303 -28.02 21.20 3.44
N THR A 304 -28.73 20.28 4.08
CA THR A 304 -28.35 18.87 4.21
C THR A 304 -29.55 17.99 3.92
N ARG A 305 -29.30 16.77 3.47
CA ARG A 305 -30.34 15.79 3.16
C ARG A 305 -29.95 14.42 3.71
N ILE A 306 -30.91 13.76 4.34
CA ILE A 306 -30.81 12.33 4.68
C ILE A 306 -31.31 11.55 3.46
N LEU A 307 -30.39 10.80 2.84
CA LEU A 307 -30.66 9.84 1.80
C LEU A 307 -30.87 8.48 2.44
N ALA A 308 -31.91 7.74 2.04
CA ALA A 308 -32.30 6.50 2.71
C ALA A 308 -32.56 5.37 1.70
N THR A 309 -32.03 4.19 2.00
CA THR A 309 -32.45 2.91 1.44
C THR A 309 -33.10 2.07 2.55
N THR A 310 -33.42 0.80 2.27
CA THR A 310 -33.86 -0.17 3.27
C THR A 310 -32.78 -0.53 4.30
N ASP A 311 -31.50 -0.28 4.00
CA ASP A 311 -30.36 -0.82 4.76
C ASP A 311 -29.38 0.28 5.22
N ILE A 312 -29.28 1.38 4.46
CA ILE A 312 -28.29 2.46 4.68
C ILE A 312 -29.00 3.81 4.73
N LEU A 313 -28.60 4.65 5.69
CA LEU A 313 -28.84 6.09 5.63
C LEU A 313 -27.54 6.84 5.38
N MET A 314 -27.60 7.94 4.63
CA MET A 314 -26.47 8.86 4.46
C MET A 314 -26.91 10.30 4.71
N LEU A 315 -26.11 11.05 5.47
CA LEU A 315 -26.30 12.49 5.61
C LEU A 315 -25.35 13.21 4.66
N VAL A 316 -25.91 13.97 3.71
CA VAL A 316 -25.14 14.64 2.66
C VAL A 316 -25.47 16.13 2.60
N ALA A 317 -24.45 16.98 2.63
CA ALA A 317 -24.59 18.42 2.47
C ALA A 317 -24.75 18.82 0.99
N LYS A 318 -25.57 19.85 0.74
CA LYS A 318 -25.89 20.33 -0.61
C LYS A 318 -24.82 21.24 -1.20
N LYS A 319 -24.20 22.07 -0.37
CA LYS A 319 -23.12 22.99 -0.75
C LYS A 319 -22.29 23.36 0.47
N GLY A 320 -21.05 23.79 0.24
CA GLY A 320 -20.16 24.25 1.29
C GLY A 320 -18.70 24.09 0.88
N VAL A 321 -17.84 23.94 1.88
CA VAL A 321 -16.41 23.65 1.74
C VAL A 321 -16.11 22.40 2.55
N GLY A 322 -15.25 21.52 2.05
CA GLY A 322 -14.90 20.28 2.73
C GLY A 322 -15.50 19.02 2.10
N ASN A 323 -15.75 18.01 2.93
CA ASN A 323 -16.47 16.80 2.52
C ASN A 323 -18.00 16.95 2.73
N PRO A 324 -18.84 16.86 1.68
CA PRO A 324 -20.30 16.85 1.83
C PRO A 324 -20.86 15.58 2.46
N ILE A 325 -20.15 14.46 2.41
CA ILE A 325 -20.63 13.19 2.96
C ILE A 325 -20.29 13.17 4.44
N LEU A 326 -21.26 13.56 5.27
CA LEU A 326 -21.05 13.76 6.71
C LEU A 326 -21.12 12.45 7.51
N GLY A 327 -21.65 11.39 6.90
CA GLY A 327 -21.63 10.04 7.46
C GLY A 327 -22.62 9.10 6.80
N ALA A 328 -22.47 7.82 7.12
CA ALA A 328 -23.42 6.77 6.76
C ALA A 328 -23.80 5.95 8.00
N TYR A 329 -25.03 5.44 8.03
CA TYR A 329 -25.61 4.68 9.13
C TYR A 329 -26.12 3.33 8.64
N ASN A 330 -25.78 2.27 9.36
CA ASN A 330 -26.23 0.91 9.08
C ASN A 330 -27.51 0.65 9.89
N LEU A 331 -28.63 0.46 9.19
CA LEU A 331 -29.94 0.25 9.81
C LEU A 331 -30.08 -1.10 10.54
N HIS A 332 -29.24 -2.08 10.20
CA HIS A 332 -29.23 -3.41 10.83
C HIS A 332 -28.48 -3.41 12.16
N THR A 333 -27.31 -2.78 12.21
CA THR A 333 -26.54 -2.64 13.45
C THR A 333 -27.04 -1.50 14.34
N LYS A 334 -27.83 -0.59 13.78
CA LYS A 334 -28.23 0.69 14.40
C LYS A 334 -27.02 1.49 14.88
N ASP A 335 -25.98 1.53 14.05
CA ASP A 335 -24.77 2.29 14.33
C ASP A 335 -24.19 2.92 13.05
N ALA A 336 -23.27 3.87 13.21
CA ALA A 336 -22.56 4.48 12.11
C ALA A 336 -21.77 3.41 11.32
N LEU A 337 -21.94 3.42 10.00
CA LEU A 337 -21.14 2.63 9.06
C LEU A 337 -19.82 3.36 8.76
N LEU A 338 -19.95 4.62 8.33
CA LEU A 338 -18.84 5.49 8.01
C LEU A 338 -18.77 6.62 9.04
N ARG A 339 -17.55 6.99 9.44
CA ARG A 339 -17.28 8.07 10.39
C ARG A 339 -16.28 9.04 9.79
N GLY A 340 -16.42 10.34 10.07
CA GLY A 340 -15.35 11.27 9.72
C GLY A 340 -15.44 11.74 8.28
N GLU A 341 -14.27 12.15 7.83
CA GLU A 341 -13.89 12.46 6.46
C GLU A 341 -13.91 11.19 5.59
N CYS A 342 -15.10 10.63 5.40
CA CYS A 342 -15.33 9.32 4.81
C CYS A 342 -15.85 9.42 3.36
N LEU A 343 -15.50 8.42 2.54
CA LEU A 343 -15.79 8.39 1.11
C LEU A 343 -15.30 9.65 0.40
N THR A 344 -13.98 9.85 0.46
CA THR A 344 -13.29 11.01 -0.10
C THR A 344 -12.21 10.57 -1.08
N TRP A 345 -11.40 11.54 -1.53
CA TRP A 345 -10.27 11.34 -2.43
C TRP A 345 -9.11 12.25 -2.04
N GLU A 346 -7.92 11.96 -2.56
CA GLU A 346 -6.75 12.83 -2.50
C GLU A 346 -6.06 12.87 -3.86
N LEU A 347 -5.55 14.03 -4.23
CA LEU A 347 -4.74 14.26 -5.41
C LEU A 347 -3.31 14.50 -4.97
N GLU A 348 -2.37 13.78 -5.57
CA GLU A 348 -0.95 14.11 -5.52
C GLU A 348 -0.59 14.71 -6.88
N TYR A 349 0.04 15.89 -6.86
CA TYR A 349 0.40 16.59 -8.08
C TYR A 349 1.72 17.34 -7.92
N GLU A 350 2.33 17.66 -9.05
CA GLU A 350 3.60 18.37 -9.13
C GLU A 350 3.45 19.71 -9.83
N ASN A 351 4.12 20.73 -9.30
CA ASN A 351 4.24 22.04 -9.95
C ASN A 351 5.43 22.07 -10.94
N VAL A 352 5.63 23.21 -11.61
CA VAL A 352 6.74 23.42 -12.57
C VAL A 352 8.13 23.35 -11.91
N GLN A 353 8.22 23.54 -10.59
CA GLN A 353 9.44 23.35 -9.79
C GLN A 353 9.68 21.87 -9.38
N LYS A 354 8.74 20.96 -9.71
CA LYS A 354 8.73 19.55 -9.28
C LYS A 354 8.55 19.35 -7.77
N ASP A 355 7.96 20.32 -7.08
CA ASP A 355 7.51 20.11 -5.71
C ASP A 355 6.26 19.23 -5.73
N ILE A 356 6.23 18.24 -4.84
CA ILE A 356 5.07 17.36 -4.66
C ILE A 356 4.10 18.05 -3.69
N LEU A 357 2.85 18.13 -4.13
CA LEU A 357 1.75 18.80 -3.45
C LEU A 357 0.56 17.85 -3.33
N HIS A 358 -0.23 18.06 -2.29
CA HIS A 358 -1.42 17.26 -2.02
C HIS A 358 -2.65 18.17 -1.94
N ALA A 359 -3.74 17.72 -2.55
CA ALA A 359 -5.03 18.40 -2.50
C ALA A 359 -6.14 17.38 -2.22
N SER A 360 -7.04 17.70 -1.29
CA SER A 360 -8.19 16.85 -0.98
C SER A 360 -9.36 17.70 -0.52
N PRO A 361 -10.58 17.15 -0.43
CA PRO A 361 -11.68 17.83 0.25
C PRO A 361 -11.33 18.24 1.69
N LEU A 362 -10.34 17.60 2.31
CA LEU A 362 -10.00 17.76 3.72
C LEU A 362 -9.07 18.97 3.96
N THR A 363 -8.41 19.48 2.90
CA THR A 363 -7.59 20.70 2.97
C THR A 363 -8.43 21.98 2.99
N GLY A 364 -9.77 21.88 2.96
CA GLY A 364 -10.66 23.04 3.03
C GLY A 364 -10.56 24.00 1.83
N ASP A 365 -9.88 23.64 0.75
CA ASP A 365 -9.69 24.51 -0.42
C ASP A 365 -10.74 24.30 -1.52
N PHE A 366 -11.55 23.25 -1.40
CA PHE A 366 -12.57 22.89 -2.38
C PHE A 366 -13.95 23.32 -1.92
N ALA A 367 -14.56 24.21 -2.69
CA ALA A 367 -16.01 24.40 -2.63
C ALA A 367 -16.69 23.19 -3.28
N PHE A 368 -17.77 22.70 -2.69
CA PHE A 368 -18.56 21.61 -3.25
C PHE A 368 -20.01 22.00 -3.50
N THR A 369 -20.62 21.30 -4.46
CA THR A 369 -22.08 21.25 -4.67
C THR A 369 -22.50 19.80 -4.85
N THR A 370 -23.70 19.47 -4.39
CA THR A 370 -24.28 18.13 -4.50
C THR A 370 -25.63 18.19 -5.20
N ASP A 371 -25.74 17.44 -6.29
CA ASP A 371 -26.99 17.21 -7.02
C ASP A 371 -27.61 15.89 -6.58
N PHE A 372 -28.89 15.90 -6.23
CA PHE A 372 -29.62 14.73 -5.75
C PHE A 372 -30.60 14.24 -6.82
N GLY A 373 -30.71 12.92 -6.99
CA GLY A 373 -31.61 12.26 -7.94
C GLY A 373 -32.12 10.91 -7.44
N GLN A 374 -33.00 10.31 -8.23
CA GLN A 374 -33.54 8.97 -7.98
C GLN A 374 -33.87 8.30 -9.31
N ASP A 375 -33.63 6.99 -9.41
CA ASP A 375 -33.90 6.18 -10.59
C ASP A 375 -34.41 4.80 -10.19
N GLY A 376 -35.67 4.48 -10.50
CA GLY A 376 -36.25 3.16 -10.23
C GLY A 376 -36.12 2.66 -8.79
N GLY A 377 -36.12 3.56 -7.79
CA GLY A 377 -35.91 3.23 -6.37
C GLY A 377 -34.46 3.33 -5.90
N THR A 378 -33.48 3.42 -6.81
CA THR A 378 -32.08 3.72 -6.51
C THR A 378 -31.94 5.19 -6.14
N VAL A 379 -31.30 5.49 -5.01
CA VAL A 379 -30.97 6.87 -4.63
C VAL A 379 -29.66 7.27 -5.27
N LEU A 380 -29.63 8.43 -5.93
CA LEU A 380 -28.47 8.93 -6.65
C LEU A 380 -28.07 10.29 -6.07
N PHE A 381 -26.77 10.53 -5.98
CA PHE A 381 -26.27 11.89 -5.82
C PHE A 381 -24.91 12.05 -6.49
N THR A 382 -24.62 13.25 -6.95
CA THR A 382 -23.33 13.60 -7.55
C THR A 382 -22.74 14.75 -6.78
N VAL A 383 -21.54 14.55 -6.27
CA VAL A 383 -20.77 15.63 -5.65
C VAL A 383 -19.78 16.18 -6.67
N THR A 384 -19.73 17.50 -6.80
CA THR A 384 -18.71 18.21 -7.57
C THR A 384 -17.94 19.13 -6.64
N TRP A 385 -16.64 18.91 -6.52
CA TRP A 385 -15.70 19.80 -5.84
C TRP A 385 -14.96 20.65 -6.88
N LYS A 386 -14.73 21.92 -6.53
CA LYS A 386 -14.01 22.87 -7.37
C LYS A 386 -13.12 23.78 -6.54
N ASN A 387 -11.87 23.92 -6.97
CA ASN A 387 -11.01 25.03 -6.60
C ASN A 387 -10.53 25.74 -7.88
N GLN A 388 -9.45 26.52 -7.79
CA GLN A 388 -8.89 27.22 -8.95
C GLN A 388 -8.26 26.26 -9.99
N ASP A 389 -7.72 25.13 -9.55
CA ASP A 389 -6.87 24.24 -10.34
C ASP A 389 -7.59 22.96 -10.79
N PHE A 390 -8.47 22.41 -9.94
CA PHE A 390 -9.06 21.09 -10.14
C PHE A 390 -10.59 21.12 -10.00
N VAL A 391 -11.25 20.25 -10.77
CA VAL A 391 -12.64 19.85 -10.55
C VAL A 391 -12.75 18.34 -10.44
N ALA A 392 -13.16 17.88 -9.26
CA ALA A 392 -13.42 16.48 -9.00
C ALA A 392 -14.93 16.24 -8.99
N THR A 393 -15.40 15.21 -9.69
CA THR A 393 -16.81 14.83 -9.74
C THR A 393 -16.98 13.36 -9.33
N MET A 394 -17.84 13.12 -8.35
CA MET A 394 -18.10 11.80 -7.78
C MET A 394 -19.59 11.49 -7.79
N PRO A 395 -20.10 10.78 -8.82
CA PRO A 395 -21.42 10.18 -8.77
C PRO A 395 -21.43 9.01 -7.79
N VAL A 396 -22.49 8.92 -6.99
CA VAL A 396 -22.74 7.87 -6.01
C VAL A 396 -24.13 7.28 -6.24
N ARG A 397 -24.21 5.95 -6.21
CA ARG A 397 -25.46 5.17 -6.32
C ARG A 397 -25.68 4.39 -5.03
N LEU A 398 -26.89 4.46 -4.49
CA LEU A 398 -27.31 3.72 -3.30
C LEU A 398 -28.52 2.86 -3.64
N ASN A 399 -28.40 1.55 -3.45
CA ASN A 399 -29.47 0.60 -3.69
C ASN A 399 -29.46 -0.52 -2.63
N GLY A 400 -30.48 -0.54 -1.77
CA GLY A 400 -30.54 -1.46 -0.64
C GLY A 400 -29.26 -1.39 0.22
N PRO A 401 -28.53 -2.51 0.41
CA PRO A 401 -27.32 -2.57 1.23
C PRO A 401 -26.05 -2.09 0.50
N ARG A 402 -26.15 -1.68 -0.76
CA ARG A 402 -25.00 -1.42 -1.62
C ARG A 402 -24.86 0.07 -1.97
N MET A 403 -23.63 0.53 -1.88
CA MET A 403 -23.16 1.85 -2.30
C MET A 403 -22.08 1.70 -3.36
N GLU A 404 -22.18 2.44 -4.44
CA GLU A 404 -21.20 2.48 -5.53
C GLU A 404 -20.79 3.92 -5.83
N ALA A 405 -19.49 4.16 -5.98
CA ALA A 405 -18.96 5.47 -6.34
C ALA A 405 -17.90 5.35 -7.44
N SER A 406 -17.78 6.38 -8.26
CA SER A 406 -16.67 6.58 -9.20
C SER A 406 -16.17 8.01 -9.12
N LEU A 407 -14.95 8.26 -9.58
CA LEU A 407 -14.34 9.59 -9.56
C LEU A 407 -13.80 9.98 -10.95
N THR A 408 -13.99 11.25 -11.30
CA THR A 408 -13.31 11.93 -12.39
C THR A 408 -12.68 13.22 -11.87
N VAL A 409 -11.46 13.53 -12.30
CA VAL A 409 -10.74 14.76 -11.95
C VAL A 409 -10.31 15.46 -13.22
N ASP A 410 -10.83 16.66 -13.41
CA ASP A 410 -10.44 17.61 -14.45
C ASP A 410 -9.39 18.57 -13.90
N ASN A 411 -8.19 18.55 -14.48
CA ASN A 411 -7.11 19.47 -14.15
C ASN A 411 -7.16 20.65 -15.12
N ARG A 412 -7.46 21.83 -14.57
CA ARG A 412 -7.62 23.08 -15.32
C ARG A 412 -6.35 23.91 -15.36
N ASN A 413 -5.31 23.46 -14.68
CA ASN A 413 -4.03 24.13 -14.64
C ASN A 413 -3.01 23.35 -15.49
N ALA A 414 -2.62 23.94 -16.62
CA ALA A 414 -1.66 23.36 -17.55
C ALA A 414 -0.23 23.27 -17.01
N ASP A 415 0.05 23.90 -15.86
CA ASP A 415 1.35 23.90 -15.20
C ASP A 415 1.45 22.85 -14.08
N LEU A 416 0.34 22.17 -13.75
CA LEU A 416 0.29 21.14 -12.72
C LEU A 416 0.19 19.74 -13.35
N LEU A 417 1.06 18.83 -12.93
CA LEU A 417 1.02 17.42 -13.31
C LEU A 417 0.35 16.62 -12.20
N LEU A 418 -0.82 16.03 -12.47
CA LEU A 418 -1.44 15.08 -11.56
C LEU A 418 -0.69 13.75 -11.65
N THR A 419 -0.03 13.32 -10.58
CA THR A 419 0.81 12.10 -10.57
C THR A 419 0.04 10.89 -10.04
N HIS A 420 -0.74 11.08 -8.97
CA HIS A 420 -1.56 10.03 -8.36
C HIS A 420 -2.92 10.55 -7.89
N VAL A 421 -3.89 9.65 -7.85
CA VAL A 421 -5.19 9.86 -7.21
C VAL A 421 -5.43 8.74 -6.21
N THR A 422 -5.70 9.10 -4.96
CA THR A 422 -6.16 8.14 -3.94
C THR A 422 -7.68 8.16 -3.90
N PHE A 423 -8.32 7.10 -4.42
CA PHE A 423 -9.77 6.94 -4.43
C PHE A 423 -10.18 5.45 -4.52
N PRO A 424 -11.14 4.99 -3.70
CA PRO A 424 -11.77 5.73 -2.61
C PRO A 424 -10.85 5.82 -1.39
N ARG A 425 -11.05 6.85 -0.57
CA ARG A 425 -10.58 6.88 0.82
C ARG A 425 -11.78 6.62 1.72
N LEU A 426 -11.78 5.47 2.38
CA LEU A 426 -12.88 4.99 3.21
C LEU A 426 -12.46 4.95 4.67
N MET A 427 -13.37 5.33 5.57
CA MET A 427 -13.18 5.28 7.01
C MET A 427 -14.42 4.64 7.66
N LEU A 428 -14.30 3.36 7.99
CA LEU A 428 -15.31 2.57 8.64
C LEU A 428 -15.20 2.68 10.15
N LYS A 429 -16.35 2.74 10.83
CA LYS A 429 -16.40 2.56 12.28
C LYS A 429 -16.21 1.09 12.64
N LYS A 430 -15.62 0.83 13.80
CA LYS A 430 -15.59 -0.51 14.41
C LYS A 430 -17.00 -1.11 14.50
N LEU A 431 -17.16 -2.33 14.02
CA LEU A 431 -18.38 -3.11 14.20
C LEU A 431 -18.55 -3.54 15.66
N PRO A 432 -19.79 -3.70 16.16
CA PRO A 432 -20.02 -4.14 17.54
C PRO A 432 -19.38 -5.51 17.84
N GLY A 433 -18.86 -5.67 19.06
CA GLY A 433 -18.25 -6.93 19.50
C GLY A 433 -16.82 -7.13 18.99
N LYS A 434 -16.42 -8.40 18.88
CA LYS A 434 -15.15 -8.77 18.23
C LYS A 434 -15.29 -8.62 16.72
N ASP A 435 -14.30 -8.00 16.11
CA ASP A 435 -14.26 -7.71 14.68
C ASP A 435 -13.09 -8.43 13.98
N THR A 436 -13.26 -8.72 12.69
CA THR A 436 -12.30 -9.45 11.86
C THR A 436 -12.22 -8.79 10.49
N LEU A 437 -11.00 -8.64 9.98
CA LEU A 437 -10.70 -8.17 8.63
C LEU A 437 -10.05 -9.30 7.84
N VAL A 438 -10.61 -9.65 6.68
CA VAL A 438 -9.98 -10.50 5.69
C VAL A 438 -9.47 -9.66 4.53
N ILE A 439 -8.18 -9.79 4.28
CA ILE A 439 -7.44 -9.11 3.21
C ILE A 439 -7.11 -10.10 2.08
N PRO A 440 -6.95 -9.62 0.83
CA PRO A 440 -6.72 -10.48 -0.34
C PRO A 440 -5.24 -10.90 -0.47
N HIS A 441 -4.59 -11.16 0.66
CA HIS A 441 -3.18 -11.55 0.71
C HIS A 441 -3.08 -13.06 0.51
N PHE A 442 -2.35 -13.50 -0.52
CA PHE A 442 -2.32 -14.88 -0.99
C PHE A 442 -3.72 -15.45 -1.23
N SER A 443 -4.09 -16.55 -0.55
CA SER A 443 -5.43 -17.15 -0.64
C SER A 443 -6.52 -16.32 0.03
N GLY A 444 -6.15 -15.29 0.79
CA GLY A 444 -6.99 -14.60 1.76
C GLY A 444 -6.42 -14.81 3.17
N GLN A 445 -6.29 -13.74 3.96
CA GLN A 445 -5.76 -13.80 5.32
C GLN A 445 -6.67 -13.03 6.27
N TYR A 446 -7.06 -13.65 7.39
CA TYR A 446 -7.88 -13.02 8.42
C TYR A 446 -7.05 -12.41 9.54
N HIS A 447 -7.53 -11.30 10.10
CA HIS A 447 -6.93 -10.56 11.20
C HIS A 447 -8.01 -10.23 12.23
N GLU A 448 -7.82 -10.65 13.47
CA GLU A 448 -8.74 -10.37 14.57
C GLU A 448 -8.47 -9.02 15.22
N ASN A 449 -9.53 -8.34 15.64
CA ASN A 449 -9.50 -7.01 16.25
C ASN A 449 -8.65 -5.99 15.46
N PRO A 450 -8.83 -5.90 14.13
CA PRO A 450 -7.99 -5.06 13.28
C PRO A 450 -8.07 -3.58 13.67
N THR A 451 -9.18 -3.14 14.27
CA THR A 451 -9.42 -1.76 14.70
C THR A 451 -8.59 -1.29 15.90
N SER A 452 -7.83 -2.19 16.53
CA SER A 452 -6.91 -1.86 17.63
C SER A 452 -5.55 -1.42 17.10
N ASP A 453 -4.90 -2.26 16.31
CA ASP A 453 -3.58 -2.03 15.73
C ASP A 453 -3.39 -2.95 14.52
N PHE A 454 -3.58 -2.41 13.33
CA PHE A 454 -3.39 -3.11 12.07
C PHE A 454 -2.86 -2.17 11.00
N LEU A 455 -1.90 -2.64 10.21
CA LEU A 455 -1.35 -1.90 9.09
C LEU A 455 -0.97 -2.88 7.96
N ALA A 456 -1.58 -2.68 6.80
CA ALA A 456 -1.10 -3.18 5.52
C ALA A 456 -0.82 -1.95 4.65
N ASP A 457 0.45 -1.56 4.57
CA ASP A 457 0.84 -0.29 3.95
C ASP A 457 1.26 -0.49 2.48
N SER A 458 0.45 0.04 1.56
CA SER A 458 0.73 0.22 0.13
C SER A 458 1.21 -1.06 -0.58
N TRP A 459 0.33 -2.04 -0.71
CA TRP A 459 0.55 -3.22 -1.55
C TRP A 459 -0.04 -3.04 -2.95
N THR A 460 0.74 -3.33 -3.98
CA THR A 460 0.36 -3.05 -5.38
C THR A 460 -0.41 -4.20 -6.02
N PHE A 461 -1.69 -4.00 -6.35
CA PHE A 461 -2.45 -4.89 -7.21
C PHE A 461 -2.07 -4.72 -8.70
N PRO A 462 -2.08 -5.78 -9.52
CA PRO A 462 -2.20 -7.21 -9.17
C PRO A 462 -0.89 -7.83 -8.68
N THR A 463 -0.91 -8.63 -7.61
CA THR A 463 0.27 -9.35 -7.09
C THR A 463 -0.16 -10.49 -6.15
N ALA A 464 0.76 -11.36 -5.72
CA ALA A 464 0.48 -12.36 -4.68
C ALA A 464 0.06 -11.76 -3.32
N PHE A 465 0.46 -10.51 -3.05
CA PHE A 465 0.07 -9.74 -1.86
C PHE A 465 -1.32 -9.11 -1.94
N VAL A 466 -1.86 -8.91 -3.14
CA VAL A 466 -3.22 -8.39 -3.41
C VAL A 466 -3.78 -9.17 -4.59
N THR A 467 -4.40 -10.31 -4.29
CA THR A 467 -4.84 -11.28 -5.31
C THR A 467 -6.24 -10.99 -5.85
N LEU A 468 -7.01 -10.16 -5.13
CA LEU A 468 -8.39 -9.75 -5.42
C LEU A 468 -8.58 -8.25 -5.18
N GLU A 469 -9.52 -7.64 -5.89
CA GLU A 469 -9.92 -6.23 -5.69
C GLU A 469 -10.93 -6.04 -4.54
N MET A 470 -10.78 -6.79 -3.45
CA MET A 470 -11.70 -6.74 -2.31
C MET A 470 -11.04 -6.93 -0.95
N CYS A 471 -11.71 -6.41 0.09
CA CYS A 471 -11.48 -6.71 1.49
C CYS A 471 -12.84 -6.98 2.16
N CYS A 472 -12.81 -7.71 3.27
CA CYS A 472 -14.00 -8.15 3.99
C CYS A 472 -13.84 -7.79 5.46
N TYR A 473 -14.80 -7.05 6.04
CA TYR A 473 -14.78 -6.67 7.44
C TYR A 473 -16.07 -7.11 8.12
N TYR A 474 -16.02 -7.90 9.18
CA TYR A 474 -17.20 -8.44 9.86
C TYR A 474 -16.99 -8.60 11.35
N ASN A 475 -18.06 -8.82 12.10
CA ASN A 475 -18.00 -9.13 13.53
C ASN A 475 -18.43 -10.57 13.85
N GLU A 476 -18.32 -10.95 15.13
CA GLU A 476 -18.66 -12.30 15.61
C GLU A 476 -20.13 -12.71 15.42
N SER A 477 -21.05 -11.75 15.20
CA SER A 477 -22.45 -12.04 14.87
C SER A 477 -22.69 -12.21 13.36
N GLY A 478 -21.62 -12.12 12.54
CA GLY A 478 -21.67 -12.23 11.10
C GLY A 478 -22.17 -10.96 10.40
N GLN A 479 -22.28 -9.82 11.08
CA GLN A 479 -22.60 -8.55 10.39
C GLN A 479 -21.36 -8.06 9.66
N GLY A 480 -21.46 -7.89 8.35
CA GLY A 480 -20.32 -7.65 7.48
C GLY A 480 -20.44 -6.43 6.59
N VAL A 481 -19.28 -5.94 6.17
CA VAL A 481 -19.08 -4.87 5.19
C VAL A 481 -18.08 -5.36 4.14
N TYR A 482 -18.55 -5.52 2.91
CA TYR A 482 -17.73 -5.77 1.74
C TYR A 482 -17.13 -4.45 1.28
N LEU A 483 -15.83 -4.45 0.98
CA LEU A 483 -15.08 -3.31 0.49
C LEU A 483 -14.41 -3.68 -0.83
N GLY A 484 -14.80 -3.08 -1.94
CA GLY A 484 -14.24 -3.40 -3.25
C GLY A 484 -13.84 -2.17 -4.04
N LEU A 485 -12.82 -2.31 -4.88
CA LEU A 485 -12.53 -1.39 -5.98
C LEU A 485 -12.60 -2.18 -7.28
N GLN A 486 -13.83 -2.41 -7.72
CA GLN A 486 -14.18 -3.29 -8.82
C GLN A 486 -13.77 -2.65 -10.15
N ASP A 487 -12.63 -3.03 -10.73
CA ASP A 487 -12.10 -2.48 -11.98
C ASP A 487 -11.92 -3.59 -13.02
N PRO A 488 -12.79 -3.68 -14.04
CA PRO A 488 -12.76 -4.77 -15.01
C PRO A 488 -11.50 -4.78 -15.90
N LEU A 489 -10.60 -3.81 -15.78
CA LEU A 489 -9.32 -3.78 -16.50
C LEU A 489 -8.12 -4.17 -15.64
N GLY A 490 -8.35 -4.45 -14.34
CA GLY A 490 -7.32 -4.87 -13.40
C GLY A 490 -6.16 -3.87 -13.31
N ARG A 491 -6.42 -2.57 -13.45
CA ARG A 491 -5.37 -1.55 -13.54
C ARG A 491 -4.48 -1.57 -12.30
N THR A 492 -3.19 -1.31 -12.51
CA THR A 492 -2.19 -1.21 -11.45
C THR A 492 -2.58 -0.13 -10.43
N LYS A 493 -2.56 -0.47 -9.15
CA LYS A 493 -2.92 0.42 -8.04
C LYS A 493 -2.48 -0.14 -6.69
N ASP A 494 -2.31 0.74 -5.72
CA ASP A 494 -1.85 0.36 -4.38
C ASP A 494 -3.00 0.35 -3.37
N LEU A 495 -3.17 -0.76 -2.66
CA LEU A 495 -4.07 -0.91 -1.52
C LEU A 495 -3.33 -0.56 -0.22
N SER A 496 -3.92 0.33 0.56
CA SER A 496 -3.53 0.56 1.94
C SER A 496 -4.71 0.29 2.88
N LEU A 497 -4.46 -0.41 3.97
CA LEU A 497 -5.41 -0.67 5.03
C LEU A 497 -4.79 -0.33 6.38
N ARG A 498 -5.55 0.38 7.20
CA ARG A 498 -5.11 0.76 8.54
C ARG A 498 -6.24 0.60 9.53
N GLY A 499 -5.99 -0.14 10.59
CA GLY A 499 -6.94 -0.31 11.68
C GLY A 499 -6.38 0.23 12.98
N ARG A 500 -7.12 1.15 13.61
CA ARG A 500 -6.74 1.86 14.84
C ARG A 500 -7.89 2.69 15.37
N ASN A 501 -7.84 3.10 16.63
CA ASN A 501 -8.81 4.04 17.22
C ASN A 501 -10.27 3.65 16.97
N SER A 502 -10.56 2.33 16.99
CA SER A 502 -11.89 1.78 16.70
C SER A 502 -12.39 2.10 15.29
N GLN A 503 -11.49 2.08 14.30
CA GLN A 503 -11.79 2.37 12.90
C GLN A 503 -10.95 1.52 11.95
N ILE A 504 -11.46 1.29 10.74
CA ILE A 504 -10.72 0.74 9.60
C ILE A 504 -10.70 1.79 8.49
N GLN A 505 -9.52 2.15 8.03
CA GLN A 505 -9.27 2.97 6.87
C GLN A 505 -8.86 2.08 5.70
N GLN A 506 -9.47 2.27 4.54
CA GLN A 506 -9.05 1.65 3.27
C GLN A 506 -8.81 2.75 2.25
N GLU A 507 -7.69 2.66 1.55
CA GLU A 507 -7.32 3.58 0.49
C GLU A 507 -6.81 2.80 -0.72
N TRP A 508 -7.14 3.30 -1.90
CA TRP A 508 -6.60 2.82 -3.16
C TRP A 508 -5.93 3.96 -3.90
N ARG A 509 -4.62 3.86 -4.12
CA ARG A 509 -3.81 4.88 -4.82
C ARG A 509 -3.54 4.46 -6.25
N HIS A 510 -3.88 5.33 -7.20
CA HIS A 510 -3.80 5.09 -8.64
C HIS A 510 -2.74 6.01 -9.24
N PRO A 511 -1.79 5.50 -10.03
CA PRO A 511 -0.97 6.38 -10.86
C PRO A 511 -1.82 6.97 -12.00
N VAL A 512 -1.50 8.20 -12.40
CA VAL A 512 -2.21 8.90 -13.47
C VAL A 512 -1.31 9.02 -14.69
N ALA A 513 -1.82 8.54 -15.82
CA ALA A 513 -1.11 8.64 -17.09
C ALA A 513 -1.04 10.10 -17.59
N TYR A 514 -0.01 10.41 -18.37
CA TYR A 514 0.13 11.71 -19.04
C TYR A 514 0.61 11.56 -20.48
N LYS A 515 0.31 12.56 -21.33
CA LYS A 515 0.45 12.43 -22.79
C LYS A 515 1.89 12.54 -23.29
N SER A 516 2.74 13.30 -22.61
CA SER A 516 4.12 13.54 -23.02
C SER A 516 5.01 13.75 -21.80
N VAL A 517 6.25 13.28 -21.85
CA VAL A 517 7.27 13.59 -20.83
C VAL A 517 7.73 15.06 -20.93
N GLU A 518 7.65 15.67 -22.11
CA GLU A 518 8.02 17.08 -22.34
C GLU A 518 6.95 18.05 -21.83
N HIS A 519 5.68 17.66 -21.91
CA HIS A 519 4.52 18.44 -21.46
C HIS A 519 3.54 17.54 -20.69
N PRO A 520 3.92 17.06 -19.49
CA PRO A 520 3.11 16.09 -18.75
C PRO A 520 1.90 16.74 -18.06
N ALA A 521 1.98 18.04 -17.75
CA ALA A 521 1.00 18.79 -16.99
C ALA A 521 -0.34 19.03 -17.72
N GLY A 522 -1.38 19.35 -16.95
CA GLY A 522 -2.77 19.46 -17.44
C GLY A 522 -3.45 18.11 -17.70
N ASN A 523 -2.89 17.00 -17.23
CA ASN A 523 -3.53 15.69 -17.29
C ASN A 523 -4.63 15.53 -16.21
N GLY A 524 -5.64 14.70 -16.51
CA GLY A 524 -6.75 14.42 -15.60
C GLY A 524 -6.87 12.93 -15.29
N PHE A 525 -7.80 12.59 -14.39
CA PHE A 525 -8.06 11.22 -13.95
C PHE A 525 -9.51 10.81 -14.23
N SER A 526 -9.71 9.56 -14.61
CA SER A 526 -11.03 8.94 -14.62
C SER A 526 -10.92 7.49 -14.17
N SER A 527 -11.74 7.11 -13.20
CA SER A 527 -11.95 5.72 -12.81
C SER A 527 -12.59 4.88 -13.94
N GLY A 528 -13.24 5.51 -14.92
CA GLY A 528 -13.94 4.81 -16.00
C GLY A 528 -15.00 3.84 -15.46
N ASP A 529 -14.89 2.58 -15.85
CA ASP A 529 -15.76 1.50 -15.39
C ASP A 529 -15.42 1.00 -13.98
N ALA A 530 -14.29 1.42 -13.40
CA ALA A 530 -13.92 1.05 -12.05
C ALA A 530 -14.87 1.70 -11.03
N LYS A 531 -15.39 0.90 -10.09
CA LYS A 531 -16.30 1.36 -9.03
C LYS A 531 -15.75 1.04 -7.65
N ALA A 532 -15.70 2.05 -6.79
CA ALA A 532 -15.61 1.87 -5.35
C ALA A 532 -16.95 1.32 -4.84
N VAL A 533 -16.93 0.20 -4.12
CA VAL A 533 -18.14 -0.51 -3.69
C VAL A 533 -18.08 -0.80 -2.19
N ILE A 534 -19.16 -0.46 -1.51
CA ILE A 534 -19.43 -0.86 -0.13
C ILE A 534 -20.75 -1.63 -0.14
N GLU A 535 -20.79 -2.85 0.42
CA GLU A 535 -22.02 -3.62 0.53
C GLU A 535 -22.15 -4.23 1.93
N LEU A 536 -23.26 -3.95 2.61
CA LEU A 536 -23.59 -4.60 3.87
C LEU A 536 -24.04 -6.04 3.61
N TYR A 537 -23.59 -6.99 4.43
CA TYR A 537 -23.97 -8.39 4.30
C TYR A 537 -24.05 -9.10 5.66
N SER A 538 -24.55 -10.33 5.64
CA SER A 538 -24.56 -11.23 6.80
C SER A 538 -23.82 -12.51 6.45
N GLY A 539 -22.82 -12.88 7.23
CA GLY A 539 -21.92 -14.00 6.98
C GLY A 539 -20.47 -13.66 7.36
N ASP A 540 -19.54 -14.42 6.80
CA ASP A 540 -18.10 -14.20 6.97
C ASP A 540 -17.41 -13.89 5.63
N TRP A 541 -16.12 -14.21 5.53
CA TRP A 541 -15.34 -14.05 4.30
C TRP A 541 -15.93 -14.77 3.09
N TYR A 542 -16.67 -15.87 3.29
CA TYR A 542 -17.25 -16.63 2.19
C TYR A 542 -18.38 -15.83 1.50
N GLU A 543 -19.32 -15.27 2.26
CA GLU A 543 -20.39 -14.42 1.72
C GLU A 543 -19.83 -13.15 1.06
N ALA A 544 -18.80 -12.54 1.64
CA ALA A 544 -18.10 -11.42 1.01
C ALA A 544 -17.45 -11.83 -0.33
N GLY A 545 -16.86 -13.01 -0.39
CA GLY A 545 -16.37 -13.61 -1.63
C GLY A 545 -17.48 -13.77 -2.67
N GLN A 546 -18.67 -14.27 -2.28
CA GLN A 546 -19.80 -14.39 -3.22
C GLN A 546 -20.33 -13.04 -3.72
N ILE A 547 -20.19 -11.96 -2.95
CA ILE A 547 -20.46 -10.60 -3.42
C ILE A 547 -19.41 -10.19 -4.46
N HIS A 548 -18.12 -10.42 -4.20
CA HIS A 548 -17.05 -10.14 -5.17
C HIS A 548 -17.23 -10.94 -6.47
N ARG A 549 -17.69 -12.19 -6.37
CA ARG A 549 -17.97 -13.05 -7.53
C ARG A 549 -18.94 -12.40 -8.53
N ARG A 550 -19.93 -11.63 -8.07
CA ARG A 550 -20.86 -10.90 -8.96
C ARG A 550 -20.12 -9.93 -9.88
N PHE A 551 -19.06 -9.30 -9.38
CA PHE A 551 -18.17 -8.47 -10.19
C PHE A 551 -17.27 -9.35 -11.05
N ALA A 552 -16.61 -10.35 -10.46
CA ALA A 552 -15.70 -11.23 -11.19
C ALA A 552 -16.36 -11.84 -12.43
N GLU A 553 -17.64 -12.22 -12.37
CA GLU A 553 -18.42 -12.73 -13.50
C GLU A 553 -18.58 -11.75 -14.68
N THR A 554 -18.38 -10.45 -14.46
CA THR A 554 -18.45 -9.40 -15.48
C THR A 554 -17.10 -9.06 -16.12
N THR A 555 -15.99 -9.59 -15.59
CA THR A 555 -14.64 -9.20 -16.02
C THR A 555 -14.21 -9.99 -17.26
N PRO A 556 -13.28 -9.44 -18.07
CA PRO A 556 -12.76 -10.13 -19.24
C PRO A 556 -11.96 -11.38 -18.88
N TRP A 557 -11.49 -11.54 -17.64
CA TRP A 557 -10.72 -12.70 -17.18
C TRP A 557 -11.58 -13.84 -16.58
N TRP A 558 -12.90 -13.66 -16.43
CA TRP A 558 -13.76 -14.71 -15.91
C TRP A 558 -13.77 -15.97 -16.80
N ILE A 559 -13.68 -17.13 -16.17
CA ILE A 559 -13.81 -18.43 -16.83
C ILE A 559 -15.17 -19.03 -16.42
N PRO A 560 -16.20 -18.97 -17.28
CA PRO A 560 -17.54 -19.46 -16.92
C PRO A 560 -17.63 -21.00 -16.83
N GLU A 561 -16.75 -21.72 -17.53
CA GLU A 561 -16.75 -23.18 -17.62
C GLU A 561 -16.18 -23.87 -16.38
N ILE A 562 -16.85 -24.94 -15.92
CA ILE A 562 -16.33 -25.87 -14.90
C ILE A 562 -16.58 -27.33 -15.36
N PRO A 563 -15.53 -28.16 -15.51
CA PRO A 563 -14.11 -27.77 -15.51
C PRO A 563 -13.77 -27.00 -16.79
N ARG A 564 -12.80 -26.08 -16.74
CA ARG A 564 -12.30 -25.37 -17.94
C ARG A 564 -11.82 -26.37 -18.99
N THR A 565 -12.51 -26.47 -20.12
CA THR A 565 -12.24 -27.51 -21.14
C THR A 565 -11.04 -27.20 -22.01
N SER A 566 -10.67 -25.92 -22.13
CA SER A 566 -9.45 -25.49 -22.82
C SER A 566 -8.16 -25.91 -22.12
N THR A 567 -8.22 -26.33 -20.85
CA THR A 567 -7.08 -26.84 -20.11
C THR A 567 -6.96 -28.36 -20.33
N PRO A 568 -5.79 -28.87 -20.76
CA PRO A 568 -5.59 -30.28 -21.09
C PRO A 568 -5.97 -31.24 -19.96
N GLU A 569 -6.53 -32.40 -20.33
CA GLU A 569 -6.94 -33.41 -19.36
C GLU A 569 -5.76 -33.93 -18.53
N TRP A 570 -4.59 -34.13 -19.16
CA TRP A 570 -3.41 -34.62 -18.46
C TRP A 570 -3.05 -33.71 -17.28
N PHE A 571 -3.19 -32.39 -17.44
CA PHE A 571 -2.87 -31.39 -16.43
C PHE A 571 -3.94 -31.37 -15.32
N ARG A 572 -5.23 -31.36 -15.69
CA ARG A 572 -6.35 -31.38 -14.73
C ARG A 572 -6.39 -32.65 -13.88
N ARG A 573 -5.78 -33.74 -14.34
CA ARG A 573 -5.77 -35.05 -13.69
C ARG A 573 -4.39 -35.46 -13.16
N ASN A 574 -3.43 -34.54 -13.06
CA ASN A 574 -2.10 -34.82 -12.50
C ASN A 574 -2.04 -34.45 -11.00
N PRO A 575 -2.08 -35.43 -10.08
CA PRO A 575 -2.09 -35.16 -8.64
C PRO A 575 -0.69 -34.97 -8.06
N MET A 576 0.36 -35.50 -8.71
CA MET A 576 1.72 -35.50 -8.15
C MET A 576 2.66 -34.63 -8.99
N TRP A 577 3.19 -33.59 -8.35
CA TRP A 577 4.13 -32.64 -8.93
C TRP A 577 5.47 -32.76 -8.22
N VAL A 578 6.54 -32.95 -9.00
CA VAL A 578 7.89 -33.16 -8.47
C VAL A 578 8.78 -32.02 -8.89
N MET A 579 9.25 -31.26 -7.90
CA MET A 579 10.30 -30.27 -8.06
C MET A 579 11.65 -31.01 -8.22
N GLY A 580 11.93 -31.43 -9.45
CA GLY A 580 13.21 -31.95 -9.96
C GLY A 580 13.98 -32.95 -9.10
N LEU A 581 14.13 -34.17 -9.59
CA LEU A 581 15.23 -35.04 -9.15
C LEU A 581 16.56 -34.53 -9.71
N PRO A 582 17.70 -34.67 -8.98
CA PRO A 582 18.99 -34.15 -9.43
C PRO A 582 19.39 -34.70 -10.81
N ASN A 583 19.59 -33.81 -11.79
CA ASN A 583 20.13 -34.18 -13.09
C ASN A 583 21.62 -34.55 -12.93
N ARG A 584 22.02 -35.71 -13.43
CA ARG A 584 23.44 -36.12 -13.51
C ARG A 584 23.90 -35.95 -14.95
N ASP A 585 24.93 -35.14 -15.18
CA ASP A 585 25.56 -34.93 -16.51
C ASP A 585 24.59 -34.50 -17.64
N GLY A 586 23.51 -33.79 -17.29
CA GLY A 586 22.49 -33.34 -18.22
C GLY A 586 21.47 -34.42 -18.60
N VAL A 587 21.33 -35.49 -17.82
CA VAL A 587 20.36 -36.57 -18.03
C VAL A 587 19.30 -36.57 -16.93
N ILE A 588 18.04 -36.66 -17.32
CA ILE A 588 16.90 -36.79 -16.39
C ILE A 588 16.89 -38.22 -15.81
N PRO A 589 16.72 -38.39 -14.48
CA PRO A 589 16.71 -39.71 -13.85
C PRO A 589 15.37 -40.44 -14.07
N VAL A 590 15.18 -41.00 -15.27
CA VAL A 590 13.96 -41.71 -15.72
C VAL A 590 13.45 -42.72 -14.71
N GLU A 591 14.34 -43.56 -14.16
CA GLU A 591 13.98 -44.62 -13.20
C GLU A 591 13.43 -44.07 -11.88
N GLY A 592 13.85 -42.87 -11.48
CA GLY A 592 13.33 -42.21 -10.28
C GLY A 592 11.87 -41.78 -10.45
N TYR A 593 11.53 -41.19 -11.60
CA TYR A 593 10.14 -40.83 -11.90
C TYR A 593 9.27 -42.06 -12.11
N ARG A 594 9.78 -43.09 -12.80
CA ARG A 594 9.07 -44.37 -12.96
C ARG A 594 8.76 -44.98 -11.59
N TYR A 595 9.74 -45.02 -10.69
CA TYR A 595 9.53 -45.50 -9.33
C TYR A 595 8.44 -44.71 -8.60
N LEU A 596 8.43 -43.37 -8.70
CA LEU A 596 7.38 -42.56 -8.06
C LEU A 596 5.99 -42.85 -8.63
N ALA A 597 5.87 -42.93 -9.96
CA ALA A 597 4.61 -43.26 -10.63
C ALA A 597 4.10 -44.66 -10.24
N ASP A 598 4.98 -45.67 -10.24
CA ASP A 598 4.66 -47.04 -9.86
C ASP A 598 4.31 -47.14 -8.36
N TYR A 599 5.02 -46.42 -7.49
CA TYR A 599 4.82 -46.47 -6.03
C TYR A 599 3.52 -45.79 -5.58
N PHE A 600 3.22 -44.61 -6.13
CA PHE A 600 2.01 -43.86 -5.77
C PHE A 600 0.80 -44.23 -6.63
N GLU A 601 0.99 -44.98 -7.72
CA GLU A 601 -0.05 -45.40 -8.67
C GLU A 601 -0.84 -44.21 -9.27
N VAL A 602 -0.14 -43.08 -9.48
CA VAL A 602 -0.72 -41.84 -10.02
C VAL A 602 0.18 -41.19 -11.09
N PRO A 603 -0.39 -40.35 -11.99
CA PRO A 603 0.41 -39.55 -12.89
C PRO A 603 1.38 -38.62 -12.15
N VAL A 604 2.60 -38.50 -12.69
CA VAL A 604 3.67 -37.67 -12.15
C VAL A 604 4.12 -36.66 -13.19
N ALA A 605 4.18 -35.39 -12.81
CA ALA A 605 4.74 -34.32 -13.63
C ALA A 605 5.99 -33.72 -12.98
N HIS A 606 6.94 -33.31 -13.81
CA HIS A 606 8.14 -32.59 -13.44
C HIS A 606 7.92 -31.08 -13.57
N GLU A 607 8.22 -30.33 -12.52
CA GLU A 607 8.14 -28.87 -12.52
C GLU A 607 9.42 -28.26 -11.90
N SER A 608 10.44 -27.97 -12.74
CA SER A 608 11.72 -27.39 -12.29
C SER A 608 12.63 -26.92 -13.44
N GLY A 609 13.87 -26.49 -13.15
CA GLY A 609 14.82 -26.00 -14.15
C GLY A 609 15.32 -27.08 -15.11
N LEU A 610 14.74 -27.14 -16.32
CA LEU A 610 15.31 -27.87 -17.48
C LEU A 610 15.91 -26.93 -18.52
N LEU A 611 15.62 -25.64 -18.37
CA LEU A 611 16.11 -24.55 -19.20
C LEU A 611 17.32 -23.91 -18.54
N GLY A 612 18.41 -23.71 -19.30
CA GLY A 612 19.63 -23.05 -18.84
C GLY A 612 20.02 -21.87 -19.74
N SER A 613 20.84 -20.96 -19.22
CA SER A 613 21.56 -19.98 -20.05
C SER A 613 22.97 -20.50 -20.37
N ALA A 614 23.60 -19.95 -21.40
CA ALA A 614 24.97 -20.31 -21.79
C ALA A 614 26.02 -20.02 -20.69
N HIS A 615 25.69 -19.21 -19.68
CA HIS A 615 26.64 -18.69 -18.69
C HIS A 615 26.35 -19.13 -17.24
N GLY A 616 25.48 -20.14 -17.07
CA GLY A 616 25.24 -20.79 -15.78
C GLY A 616 23.85 -20.52 -15.22
N PRO A 617 23.50 -21.16 -14.09
CA PRO A 617 22.14 -21.11 -13.58
C PRO A 617 21.83 -19.73 -12.97
N TRP A 618 20.58 -19.28 -13.11
CA TRP A 618 19.96 -18.14 -12.43
C TRP A 618 20.24 -16.73 -12.98
N ARG A 619 21.10 -16.54 -13.99
CA ARG A 619 21.17 -15.26 -14.72
C ARG A 619 20.03 -15.16 -15.75
N PHE A 620 18.83 -14.80 -15.25
CA PHE A 620 17.60 -14.77 -16.04
C PHE A 620 17.70 -13.86 -17.27
N GLY A 621 17.20 -14.34 -18.41
CA GLY A 621 17.17 -13.58 -19.65
C GLY A 621 16.35 -14.32 -20.70
N PRO A 622 16.11 -13.72 -21.87
CA PRO A 622 15.25 -14.29 -22.91
C PRO A 622 15.75 -15.63 -23.49
N ASP A 623 17.06 -15.87 -23.47
CA ASP A 623 17.73 -16.87 -24.30
C ASP A 623 17.95 -18.17 -23.52
N PHE A 624 16.85 -18.82 -23.16
CA PHE A 624 16.90 -20.14 -22.55
C PHE A 624 17.11 -21.24 -23.58
N GLN A 625 17.95 -22.21 -23.23
CA GLN A 625 18.22 -23.40 -24.05
C GLN A 625 17.88 -24.66 -23.27
N VAL A 626 17.37 -25.67 -23.96
CA VAL A 626 17.28 -27.04 -23.45
C VAL A 626 18.61 -27.73 -23.73
N HIS A 627 19.18 -28.40 -22.73
CA HIS A 627 20.36 -29.24 -22.97
C HIS A 627 20.00 -30.42 -23.87
N ASP A 628 20.76 -30.65 -24.95
CA ASP A 628 20.46 -31.70 -25.95
C ASP A 628 20.20 -33.08 -25.34
N LYS A 629 21.00 -33.48 -24.33
CA LYS A 629 20.85 -34.76 -23.62
C LYS A 629 19.52 -34.90 -22.85
N ILE A 630 18.93 -33.77 -22.45
CA ILE A 630 17.61 -33.73 -21.82
C ILE A 630 16.53 -33.99 -22.86
N ALA A 631 16.63 -33.36 -24.04
CA ALA A 631 15.65 -33.50 -25.12
C ALA A 631 15.52 -34.95 -25.61
N ASP A 632 16.65 -35.68 -25.71
CA ASP A 632 16.67 -37.10 -26.07
C ASP A 632 15.87 -38.00 -25.11
N SER A 633 15.64 -37.54 -23.87
CA SER A 633 14.93 -38.30 -22.85
C SER A 633 13.40 -38.15 -22.94
N PHE A 634 12.87 -37.14 -23.64
CA PHE A 634 11.43 -36.84 -23.66
C PHE A 634 10.57 -38.00 -24.18
N PRO A 635 10.87 -38.66 -25.31
CA PRO A 635 10.01 -39.73 -25.83
C PRO A 635 9.85 -40.90 -24.84
N ARG A 636 10.94 -41.27 -24.14
CA ARG A 636 10.91 -42.34 -23.13
C ARG A 636 10.10 -41.92 -21.90
N MET A 637 10.20 -40.67 -21.49
CA MET A 637 9.48 -40.13 -20.34
C MET A 637 7.98 -39.98 -20.63
N HIS A 638 7.61 -39.53 -21.83
CA HIS A 638 6.21 -39.50 -22.28
C HIS A 638 5.59 -40.88 -22.39
N ALA A 639 6.37 -41.90 -22.82
CA ALA A 639 5.91 -43.29 -22.84
C ALA A 639 5.57 -43.84 -21.43
N LEU A 640 6.14 -43.24 -20.38
CA LEU A 640 5.83 -43.52 -18.98
C LEU A 640 4.72 -42.60 -18.42
N GLY A 641 4.12 -41.74 -19.24
CA GLY A 641 3.09 -40.79 -18.82
C GLY A 641 3.62 -39.56 -18.07
N ILE A 642 4.94 -39.35 -18.04
CA ILE A 642 5.57 -38.25 -17.30
C ILE A 642 5.60 -36.99 -18.17
N ARG A 643 5.20 -35.85 -17.58
CA ARG A 643 5.09 -34.55 -18.26
C ARG A 643 6.09 -33.53 -17.71
N PHE A 644 6.48 -32.55 -18.52
CA PHE A 644 7.50 -31.55 -18.16
C PHE A 644 6.99 -30.12 -18.28
N ILE A 645 7.11 -29.36 -17.19
CA ILE A 645 6.83 -27.92 -17.13
C ILE A 645 8.07 -27.23 -16.56
N PRO A 646 9.04 -26.82 -17.39
CA PRO A 646 10.22 -26.17 -16.87
C PRO A 646 9.99 -24.75 -16.38
N TYR A 647 10.86 -24.34 -15.46
CA TYR A 647 10.95 -22.97 -15.00
C TYR A 647 11.38 -22.02 -16.11
N TYR A 648 10.67 -20.90 -16.25
CA TYR A 648 10.98 -19.79 -17.13
C TYR A 648 10.62 -18.47 -16.44
N ASN A 649 11.52 -17.49 -16.45
CA ASN A 649 11.18 -16.15 -15.97
C ASN A 649 10.82 -15.26 -17.16
N SER A 650 9.55 -14.87 -17.24
CA SER A 650 8.99 -14.11 -18.35
C SER A 650 8.91 -12.60 -18.09
N ARG A 651 9.53 -12.12 -17.01
CA ARG A 651 9.41 -10.74 -16.52
C ARG A 651 10.76 -10.01 -16.48
N LEU A 652 11.84 -10.75 -16.25
CA LEU A 652 13.14 -10.20 -15.90
C LEU A 652 14.19 -10.38 -17.01
N TRP A 653 15.12 -9.43 -17.05
CA TRP A 653 16.30 -9.48 -17.92
C TRP A 653 17.56 -9.13 -17.12
N PHE A 654 18.55 -10.02 -17.08
CA PHE A 654 19.79 -9.81 -16.34
C PHE A 654 20.55 -8.61 -16.91
N CYS A 655 20.78 -7.62 -16.06
CA CYS A 655 21.41 -6.34 -16.41
C CYS A 655 22.59 -6.01 -15.48
N GLY A 656 23.16 -7.04 -14.86
CA GLY A 656 24.33 -6.93 -14.00
C GLY A 656 25.65 -6.84 -14.79
N GLU A 657 26.76 -7.02 -14.07
CA GLU A 657 28.09 -7.09 -14.67
C GLU A 657 28.19 -8.26 -15.67
N GLY A 658 28.69 -7.98 -16.88
CA GLY A 658 28.80 -8.95 -17.97
C GLY A 658 27.52 -9.16 -18.80
N ALA A 659 26.42 -8.46 -18.50
CA ALA A 659 25.13 -8.66 -19.18
C ALA A 659 25.18 -8.40 -20.70
N ASP A 660 25.97 -7.44 -21.17
CA ASP A 660 26.08 -7.16 -22.61
C ASP A 660 26.65 -8.33 -23.40
N GLU A 661 27.68 -8.99 -22.88
CA GLU A 661 28.29 -10.16 -23.51
C GLU A 661 27.39 -11.39 -23.40
N GLU A 662 26.71 -11.55 -22.27
CA GLU A 662 25.90 -12.74 -21.96
C GLU A 662 24.56 -12.76 -22.67
N ASN A 663 23.84 -11.63 -22.72
CA ASN A 663 22.48 -11.58 -23.23
C ASN A 663 22.17 -10.33 -24.08
N GLY A 664 23.17 -9.48 -24.35
CA GLY A 664 22.99 -8.29 -25.17
C GLY A 664 22.12 -7.22 -24.51
N TRP A 665 22.20 -7.06 -23.19
CA TRP A 665 21.39 -6.12 -22.41
C TRP A 665 21.24 -4.74 -23.06
N SER A 666 22.33 -4.04 -23.38
CA SER A 666 22.29 -2.65 -23.86
C SER A 666 21.55 -2.48 -25.19
N THR A 667 21.58 -3.48 -26.07
CA THR A 667 21.01 -3.40 -27.42
C THR A 667 19.67 -4.11 -27.55
N ARG A 668 19.43 -5.17 -26.76
CA ARG A 668 18.23 -6.01 -26.83
C ARG A 668 17.28 -5.83 -25.66
N GLY A 669 17.80 -5.75 -24.42
CA GLY A 669 16.98 -5.74 -23.21
C GLY A 669 16.58 -4.34 -22.77
N LYS A 670 17.55 -3.43 -22.65
CA LYS A 670 17.39 -2.06 -22.18
C LYS A 670 16.29 -1.28 -22.93
N PRO A 671 16.15 -1.40 -24.26
CA PRO A 671 15.08 -0.71 -24.98
C PRO A 671 13.66 -1.12 -24.61
N TYR A 672 13.47 -2.22 -23.87
CA TYR A 672 12.16 -2.75 -23.48
C TYR A 672 11.91 -2.63 -21.97
N ALA A 673 12.92 -2.22 -21.21
CA ALA A 673 12.89 -2.19 -19.77
C ALA A 673 11.98 -1.07 -19.24
N ILE A 674 11.29 -1.34 -18.14
CA ILE A 674 10.48 -0.32 -17.48
C ILE A 674 11.38 0.85 -17.08
N LEU A 675 10.99 2.05 -17.50
CA LEU A 675 11.62 3.29 -17.07
C LEU A 675 10.81 3.92 -15.94
N GLU A 676 11.52 4.32 -14.89
CA GLU A 676 11.02 5.17 -13.81
C GLU A 676 10.86 6.63 -14.29
N ARG A 677 10.22 7.49 -13.51
CA ARG A 677 9.98 8.90 -13.88
C ARG A 677 11.25 9.71 -14.12
N ASP A 678 12.35 9.35 -13.47
CA ASP A 678 13.66 9.97 -13.66
C ASP A 678 14.44 9.40 -14.86
N GLY A 679 13.83 8.47 -15.62
CA GLY A 679 14.43 7.83 -16.78
C GLY A 679 15.36 6.66 -16.45
N THR A 680 15.53 6.32 -15.16
CA THR A 680 16.30 5.14 -14.76
C THR A 680 15.52 3.85 -15.03
N VAL A 681 16.24 2.73 -15.14
CA VAL A 681 15.63 1.42 -15.36
C VAL A 681 15.17 0.84 -14.03
N ALA A 682 13.92 0.37 -13.98
CA ALA A 682 13.41 -0.37 -12.83
C ALA A 682 14.13 -1.73 -12.73
N THR A 683 14.82 -1.95 -11.60
CA THR A 683 15.62 -3.17 -11.38
C THR A 683 15.30 -3.84 -10.04
N GLU A 684 15.59 -5.14 -9.99
CA GLU A 684 15.51 -6.00 -8.81
C GLU A 684 16.87 -6.67 -8.59
N ASP A 685 17.25 -6.90 -7.33
CA ASP A 685 18.55 -7.46 -6.97
C ASP A 685 18.37 -8.74 -6.16
N TYR A 686 18.84 -9.85 -6.71
CA TYR A 686 18.72 -11.18 -6.13
C TYR A 686 20.05 -11.68 -5.55
N GLY A 687 20.93 -10.75 -5.14
CA GLY A 687 22.21 -11.05 -4.50
C GLY A 687 23.14 -11.82 -5.42
N LYS A 688 23.42 -13.09 -5.09
CA LYS A 688 24.32 -13.95 -5.88
C LYS A 688 23.84 -14.17 -7.32
N THR A 689 22.52 -14.06 -7.51
CA THR A 689 21.87 -14.24 -8.81
C THR A 689 22.04 -13.00 -9.71
N GLY A 690 22.41 -11.86 -9.13
CA GLY A 690 22.68 -10.61 -9.83
C GLY A 690 21.48 -9.66 -9.88
N ARG A 691 21.66 -8.57 -10.63
CA ARG A 691 20.67 -7.52 -10.85
C ARG A 691 19.93 -7.74 -12.16
N HIS A 692 18.62 -7.53 -12.14
CA HIS A 692 17.74 -7.76 -13.28
C HIS A 692 16.84 -6.54 -13.51
N ALA A 693 16.65 -6.18 -14.77
CA ALA A 693 15.67 -5.20 -15.17
C ALA A 693 14.30 -5.84 -15.31
N VAL A 694 13.26 -5.12 -14.89
CA VAL A 694 11.87 -5.50 -15.15
C VAL A 694 11.49 -5.04 -16.56
N ILE A 695 11.02 -5.95 -17.40
CA ILE A 695 10.64 -5.63 -18.78
C ILE A 695 9.19 -5.17 -18.86
N CYS A 696 8.91 -4.15 -19.67
CA CYS A 696 7.55 -3.66 -19.86
C CYS A 696 6.75 -4.65 -20.73
N PRO A 697 5.64 -5.22 -20.21
CA PRO A 697 4.88 -6.23 -20.94
C PRO A 697 4.07 -5.68 -22.12
N ALA A 698 3.89 -4.36 -22.20
CA ALA A 698 3.22 -3.69 -23.33
C ALA A 698 4.13 -3.55 -24.56
N THR A 699 5.44 -3.76 -24.42
CA THR A 699 6.38 -3.62 -25.53
C THR A 699 6.20 -4.74 -26.55
N LYS A 700 5.75 -4.42 -27.77
CA LYS A 700 5.47 -5.40 -28.84
C LYS A 700 6.60 -6.41 -29.08
N ALA A 701 7.84 -5.94 -29.16
CA ALA A 701 9.00 -6.81 -29.37
C ALA A 701 9.18 -7.83 -28.24
N TRP A 702 8.85 -7.46 -27.01
CA TRP A 702 8.86 -8.39 -25.87
C TRP A 702 7.69 -9.38 -25.94
N GLN A 703 6.50 -8.93 -26.31
CA GLN A 703 5.33 -9.80 -26.52
C GLN A 703 5.63 -10.87 -27.59
N GLU A 704 6.20 -10.45 -28.71
CA GLU A 704 6.63 -11.34 -29.80
C GLU A 704 7.70 -12.33 -29.34
N HIS A 705 8.69 -11.87 -28.56
CA HIS A 705 9.74 -12.73 -28.01
C HIS A 705 9.18 -13.84 -27.11
N LEU A 706 8.27 -13.49 -26.20
CA LEU A 706 7.61 -14.45 -25.30
C LEU A 706 6.80 -15.50 -26.09
N LEU A 707 6.06 -15.06 -27.12
CA LEU A 707 5.29 -15.96 -27.99
C LEU A 707 6.19 -16.91 -28.78
N GLN A 708 7.29 -16.40 -29.36
CA GLN A 708 8.25 -17.21 -30.09
C GLN A 708 8.95 -18.23 -29.18
N THR A 709 9.26 -17.83 -27.94
CA THR A 709 9.85 -18.71 -26.93
C THR A 709 8.89 -19.83 -26.55
N ALA A 710 7.63 -19.50 -26.24
CA ALA A 710 6.60 -20.49 -25.94
C ALA A 710 6.39 -21.46 -27.11
N GLU A 711 6.35 -20.96 -28.35
CA GLU A 711 6.24 -21.82 -29.53
C GLU A 711 7.46 -22.73 -29.72
N TYR A 712 8.68 -22.22 -29.52
CA TYR A 712 9.90 -23.01 -29.60
C TYR A 712 9.89 -24.15 -28.58
N VAL A 713 9.53 -23.87 -27.32
CA VAL A 713 9.44 -24.87 -26.24
C VAL A 713 8.41 -25.95 -26.57
N ALA A 714 7.25 -25.57 -27.12
CA ALA A 714 6.27 -26.55 -27.58
C ALA A 714 6.80 -27.43 -28.72
N LYS A 715 7.54 -26.86 -29.68
CA LYS A 715 8.10 -27.61 -30.84
C LYS A 715 9.11 -28.69 -30.45
N ILE A 716 9.89 -28.45 -29.40
CA ILE A 716 10.91 -29.41 -28.94
C ILE A 716 10.34 -30.52 -28.04
N GLY A 717 9.02 -30.54 -27.83
CA GLY A 717 8.33 -31.63 -27.12
C GLY A 717 8.22 -31.45 -25.62
N ILE A 718 8.36 -30.24 -25.09
CA ILE A 718 8.07 -29.94 -23.69
C ILE A 718 6.56 -29.69 -23.52
N ASP A 719 5.99 -30.14 -22.40
CA ASP A 719 4.53 -30.16 -22.19
C ASP A 719 3.96 -28.86 -21.63
N GLY A 720 4.79 -27.95 -21.10
CA GLY A 720 4.35 -26.65 -20.63
C GLY A 720 5.46 -25.67 -20.27
N LEU A 721 5.10 -24.54 -19.67
CA LEU A 721 6.02 -23.57 -19.07
C LEU A 721 5.49 -23.08 -17.73
N TYR A 722 6.35 -23.03 -16.71
CA TYR A 722 6.10 -22.33 -15.46
C TYR A 722 6.70 -20.92 -15.57
N HIS A 723 5.83 -19.91 -15.53
CA HIS A 723 6.18 -18.50 -15.63
C HIS A 723 6.39 -17.90 -14.24
N ASP A 724 7.64 -17.82 -13.83
CA ASP A 724 8.00 -17.25 -12.54
C ASP A 724 7.63 -15.76 -12.47
N GLN A 725 7.18 -15.33 -11.29
CA GLN A 725 6.75 -13.96 -10.99
C GLN A 725 5.59 -13.39 -11.82
N LEU A 726 5.00 -14.12 -12.77
CA LEU A 726 4.00 -13.53 -13.68
C LEU A 726 2.74 -13.04 -12.92
N PRO A 727 2.03 -13.87 -12.13
CA PRO A 727 0.94 -13.39 -11.26
C PRO A 727 1.41 -12.95 -9.86
N CYS A 728 2.66 -13.23 -9.49
CA CYS A 728 3.22 -12.96 -8.16
C CYS A 728 3.91 -11.60 -8.06
N GLY A 729 4.74 -11.26 -9.03
CA GLY A 729 5.65 -10.11 -8.99
C GLY A 729 4.93 -8.77 -8.97
N ARG A 730 5.52 -7.79 -8.29
CA ARG A 730 4.96 -6.43 -8.19
C ARG A 730 4.96 -5.76 -9.58
N PRO A 731 3.80 -5.27 -10.08
CA PRO A 731 3.76 -4.45 -11.28
C PRO A 731 4.39 -3.08 -11.00
N ARG A 732 5.09 -2.53 -11.99
CA ARG A 732 5.75 -1.23 -11.91
C ARG A 732 5.16 -0.31 -12.99
N PRO A 733 4.71 0.92 -12.66
CA PRO A 733 4.34 1.90 -13.67
C PRO A 733 5.52 2.17 -14.62
N CYS A 734 5.27 2.20 -15.92
CA CYS A 734 6.29 2.45 -16.91
C CYS A 734 6.13 3.84 -17.51
N TYR A 735 7.20 4.63 -17.54
CA TYR A 735 7.21 6.01 -18.03
C TYR A 735 7.93 6.16 -19.39
N ALA A 736 8.26 5.05 -20.05
CA ALA A 736 8.79 5.06 -21.40
C ALA A 736 7.73 5.56 -22.41
N THR A 737 8.15 6.38 -23.37
CA THR A 737 7.26 6.98 -24.38
C THR A 737 7.16 6.18 -25.67
N ASN A 738 7.99 5.15 -25.84
CA ASN A 738 8.14 4.36 -27.06
C ASN A 738 7.67 2.90 -26.90
N HIS A 739 7.01 2.55 -25.78
CA HIS A 739 6.57 1.18 -25.47
C HIS A 739 5.11 0.87 -25.88
N GLY A 740 4.42 1.81 -26.53
CA GLY A 740 3.05 1.61 -27.03
C GLY A 740 1.94 1.88 -26.02
N HIS A 741 2.27 2.50 -24.87
CA HIS A 741 1.32 2.98 -23.87
C HIS A 741 1.68 4.42 -23.46
N LEU A 742 0.77 5.10 -22.74
CA LEU A 742 1.09 6.40 -22.16
C LEU A 742 2.04 6.24 -20.96
N PRO A 743 2.98 7.17 -20.72
CA PRO A 743 3.76 7.20 -19.49
C PRO A 743 2.88 7.15 -18.24
N GLY A 744 3.19 6.24 -17.33
CA GLY A 744 2.45 6.05 -16.07
C GLY A 744 1.09 5.36 -16.23
N ASP A 745 0.75 4.82 -17.41
CA ASP A 745 -0.54 4.15 -17.63
C ASP A 745 -0.67 2.87 -16.78
N PRO A 746 -1.60 2.81 -15.81
CA PRO A 746 -1.75 1.63 -14.96
C PRO A 746 -2.30 0.41 -15.70
N ALA A 747 -2.84 0.58 -16.91
CA ALA A 747 -3.30 -0.51 -17.77
C ALA A 747 -2.17 -1.17 -18.58
N ALA A 748 -0.98 -0.57 -18.63
CA ALA A 748 0.17 -1.06 -19.41
C ALA A 748 0.60 -2.48 -19.01
N TYR A 749 0.52 -2.81 -17.72
CA TYR A 749 1.01 -4.09 -17.22
C TYR A 749 0.13 -5.28 -17.63
N LEU A 750 -1.20 -5.12 -17.55
CA LEU A 750 -2.17 -6.17 -17.82
C LEU A 750 -2.85 -6.03 -19.17
N SER A 751 -3.88 -5.17 -19.24
CA SER A 751 -4.78 -5.14 -20.40
C SER A 751 -4.12 -4.71 -21.71
N GLN A 752 -3.07 -3.89 -21.65
CA GLN A 752 -2.26 -3.51 -22.82
C GLN A 752 -0.96 -4.33 -22.94
N GLY A 753 -0.72 -5.26 -22.02
CA GLY A 753 0.53 -6.03 -21.89
C GLY A 753 0.26 -7.52 -21.82
N HIS A 754 0.27 -8.08 -20.61
CA HIS A 754 0.15 -9.52 -20.41
C HIS A 754 -1.12 -10.16 -21.02
N TRP A 755 -2.25 -9.46 -21.13
CA TRP A 755 -3.42 -10.05 -21.80
C TRP A 755 -3.19 -10.30 -23.30
N HIS A 756 -2.51 -9.39 -24.00
CA HIS A 756 -2.16 -9.59 -25.42
C HIS A 756 -1.20 -10.79 -25.57
N THR A 757 -0.14 -10.85 -24.76
CA THR A 757 0.82 -11.96 -24.85
C THR A 757 0.19 -13.29 -24.44
N TYR A 758 -0.45 -13.34 -23.27
CA TYR A 758 -0.84 -14.60 -22.65
C TYR A 758 -2.26 -15.01 -22.98
N ALA A 759 -3.25 -14.13 -22.79
CA ALA A 759 -4.65 -14.52 -23.01
C ALA A 759 -4.98 -14.64 -24.50
N GLU A 760 -4.55 -13.68 -25.32
CA GLU A 760 -4.82 -13.66 -26.76
C GLU A 760 -3.80 -14.49 -27.54
N GLY A 761 -2.50 -14.25 -27.31
CA GLY A 761 -1.42 -14.94 -28.04
C GLY A 761 -1.21 -16.39 -27.62
N ILE A 762 -0.76 -16.63 -26.38
CA ILE A 762 -0.40 -17.97 -25.91
C ILE A 762 -1.63 -18.86 -25.74
N MET A 763 -2.60 -18.41 -24.94
CA MET A 763 -3.81 -19.18 -24.61
C MET A 763 -4.87 -19.14 -25.72
N GLY A 764 -4.74 -18.24 -26.70
CA GLY A 764 -5.58 -18.18 -27.90
C GLY A 764 -4.91 -18.80 -29.12
N ASP A 765 -3.98 -18.08 -29.75
CA ASP A 765 -3.38 -18.47 -31.03
C ASP A 765 -2.47 -19.70 -30.93
N LEU A 766 -1.55 -19.71 -29.95
CA LEU A 766 -0.60 -20.81 -29.79
C LEU A 766 -1.29 -22.09 -29.28
N ARG A 767 -2.24 -21.96 -28.36
CA ARG A 767 -3.08 -23.08 -27.87
C ARG A 767 -3.77 -23.84 -29.00
N ARG A 768 -4.27 -23.15 -30.03
CA ARG A 768 -4.90 -23.81 -31.20
C ARG A 768 -3.93 -24.69 -31.97
N LYS A 769 -2.63 -24.36 -31.95
CA LYS A 769 -1.56 -25.13 -32.61
C LYS A 769 -1.03 -26.25 -31.72
N TYR A 770 -0.93 -26.01 -30.41
CA TYR A 770 -0.44 -26.98 -29.42
C TYR A 770 -1.48 -27.13 -28.29
N PRO A 771 -2.57 -27.90 -28.52
CA PRO A 771 -3.68 -27.99 -27.58
C PRO A 771 -3.27 -28.54 -26.21
N ASP A 772 -2.24 -29.39 -26.15
CA ASP A 772 -1.77 -30.02 -24.92
C ASP A 772 -0.69 -29.23 -24.15
N PHE A 773 -0.18 -28.12 -24.70
CA PHE A 773 0.94 -27.36 -24.12
C PHE A 773 0.47 -26.39 -23.03
N VAL A 774 0.80 -26.61 -21.76
CA VAL A 774 0.22 -25.86 -20.62
C VAL A 774 1.07 -24.71 -20.12
N HIS A 775 0.43 -23.75 -19.45
CA HIS A 775 1.13 -22.63 -18.83
C HIS A 775 0.72 -22.46 -17.37
N THR A 776 1.70 -22.48 -16.46
CA THR A 776 1.50 -22.17 -15.04
C THR A 776 2.21 -20.89 -14.65
N GLY A 777 1.82 -20.27 -13.54
CA GLY A 777 2.47 -19.08 -13.01
C GLY A 777 2.71 -19.16 -11.51
N GLU A 778 3.66 -18.37 -11.01
CA GLU A 778 3.96 -18.26 -9.58
C GLU A 778 2.82 -17.59 -8.80
N GLU A 779 2.35 -18.23 -7.72
CA GLU A 779 1.18 -17.79 -6.93
C GLU A 779 -0.04 -17.49 -7.81
N ALA A 780 -0.97 -16.66 -7.32
CA ALA A 780 -2.19 -16.34 -8.05
C ALA A 780 -2.56 -14.86 -7.92
N SER A 781 -3.17 -14.33 -8.97
CA SER A 781 -3.88 -13.05 -8.96
C SER A 781 -4.99 -13.10 -10.01
N GLU A 782 -6.19 -12.63 -9.66
CA GLU A 782 -7.39 -12.87 -10.46
C GLU A 782 -7.33 -12.42 -11.94
N PRO A 783 -6.66 -11.31 -12.32
CA PRO A 783 -6.68 -10.88 -13.71
C PRO A 783 -5.87 -11.79 -14.65
N TYR A 784 -5.10 -12.74 -14.10
CA TYR A 784 -4.32 -13.71 -14.85
C TYR A 784 -5.07 -15.02 -15.13
N LEU A 785 -6.35 -15.16 -14.71
CA LEU A 785 -7.12 -16.40 -14.88
C LEU A 785 -7.14 -16.90 -16.33
N LYS A 786 -7.35 -16.03 -17.32
CA LYS A 786 -7.31 -16.42 -18.75
C LYS A 786 -5.90 -16.54 -19.33
N CYS A 787 -4.88 -16.02 -18.65
CA CYS A 787 -3.50 -16.05 -19.10
C CYS A 787 -2.82 -17.41 -18.90
N LEU A 788 -3.34 -18.25 -18.00
CA LEU A 788 -2.68 -19.47 -17.51
C LEU A 788 -3.67 -20.63 -17.37
N ASP A 789 -3.18 -21.86 -17.38
CA ASP A 789 -3.94 -23.08 -17.04
C ASP A 789 -4.00 -23.36 -15.54
N GLY A 790 -3.00 -22.88 -14.80
CA GLY A 790 -2.88 -23.12 -13.37
C GLY A 790 -1.95 -22.15 -12.66
N PHE A 791 -2.10 -22.11 -11.35
CA PHE A 791 -1.25 -21.36 -10.43
C PHE A 791 -0.47 -22.33 -9.56
N MET A 792 0.85 -22.15 -9.46
CA MET A 792 1.66 -22.85 -8.47
C MET A 792 1.75 -21.97 -7.22
N THR A 793 0.95 -22.29 -6.22
CA THR A 793 0.77 -21.47 -5.02
C THR A 793 1.60 -22.01 -3.87
N TRP A 794 2.73 -21.37 -3.61
CA TRP A 794 3.69 -21.80 -2.59
C TRP A 794 3.30 -21.32 -1.19
N ARG A 795 2.56 -20.21 -1.10
CA ARG A 795 2.19 -19.54 0.15
C ARG A 795 0.70 -19.65 0.50
N PHE A 796 -0.07 -20.45 -0.23
CA PHE A 796 -1.50 -20.71 0.02
C PHE A 796 -1.68 -21.80 1.09
N GLY A 797 -1.28 -21.51 2.33
CA GLY A 797 -1.42 -22.46 3.43
C GLY A 797 -0.82 -22.04 4.76
N HIS A 798 -0.47 -20.76 4.92
CA HIS A 798 0.01 -20.26 6.21
C HIS A 798 -1.11 -20.21 7.24
N SER A 799 -0.75 -20.15 8.52
CA SER A 799 -1.71 -19.86 9.58
C SER A 799 -2.47 -18.56 9.28
N GLN A 800 -3.73 -18.49 9.72
CA GLN A 800 -4.63 -17.36 9.48
C GLN A 800 -5.04 -17.14 8.03
N HIS A 801 -4.68 -18.04 7.11
CA HIS A 801 -5.23 -18.01 5.77
C HIS A 801 -6.63 -18.62 5.72
N VAL A 802 -7.49 -18.03 4.89
CA VAL A 802 -8.78 -18.59 4.48
C VAL A 802 -8.73 -18.91 2.98
N PRO A 803 -9.49 -19.89 2.48
CA PRO A 803 -9.49 -20.25 1.07
C PRO A 803 -10.38 -19.30 0.23
N LEU A 804 -10.25 -17.98 0.43
CA LEU A 804 -11.08 -16.98 -0.25
C LEU A 804 -10.87 -17.04 -1.77
N PHE A 805 -9.64 -17.00 -2.25
CA PHE A 805 -9.32 -17.10 -3.68
C PHE A 805 -9.83 -18.43 -4.28
N GLN A 806 -9.58 -19.55 -3.60
CA GLN A 806 -10.00 -20.87 -4.05
C GLN A 806 -11.54 -21.00 -4.09
N SER A 807 -12.26 -20.39 -3.14
CA SER A 807 -13.72 -20.43 -3.09
C SER A 807 -14.40 -19.78 -4.31
N LEU A 808 -13.68 -18.88 -5.00
CA LEU A 808 -14.15 -18.18 -6.19
C LEU A 808 -13.75 -18.90 -7.48
N TYR A 809 -12.53 -19.44 -7.50
CA TYR A 809 -11.87 -19.83 -8.75
C TYR A 809 -11.54 -21.32 -8.86
N ALA A 810 -11.67 -22.13 -7.80
CA ALA A 810 -11.63 -23.58 -7.92
C ALA A 810 -13.02 -24.13 -8.29
N PRO A 811 -13.19 -25.01 -9.30
CA PRO A 811 -12.17 -25.62 -10.18
C PRO A 811 -12.10 -24.96 -11.58
N ARG A 812 -12.33 -23.65 -11.68
CA ARG A 812 -12.20 -22.88 -12.93
C ARG A 812 -10.75 -22.79 -13.40
N ILE A 813 -9.81 -22.78 -12.46
CA ILE A 813 -8.37 -22.87 -12.69
C ILE A 813 -7.75 -23.90 -11.75
N GLN A 814 -6.66 -24.55 -12.18
CA GLN A 814 -5.92 -25.46 -11.31
C GLN A 814 -5.06 -24.68 -10.31
N VAL A 815 -4.97 -25.18 -9.08
CA VAL A 815 -4.08 -24.65 -8.05
C VAL A 815 -3.19 -25.80 -7.59
N VAL A 816 -1.90 -25.69 -7.88
CA VAL A 816 -0.89 -26.66 -7.48
C VAL A 816 -0.22 -26.14 -6.22
N GLY A 817 -0.47 -26.82 -5.09
CA GLY A 817 0.11 -26.48 -3.79
C GLY A 817 1.39 -27.26 -3.50
N ARG A 818 2.22 -26.74 -2.59
CA ARG A 818 3.43 -27.43 -2.12
C ARG A 818 3.14 -28.29 -0.89
N GLY A 819 3.78 -29.46 -0.82
CA GLY A 819 3.73 -30.36 0.35
C GLY A 819 4.69 -30.01 1.50
N CYS A 820 5.49 -28.93 1.43
CA CYS A 820 6.41 -28.52 2.50
C CYS A 820 6.68 -26.99 2.52
N PHE A 821 6.98 -26.42 3.69
CA PHE A 821 6.93 -24.97 3.98
C PHE A 821 8.22 -24.16 3.74
N THR A 822 9.31 -24.72 3.21
CA THR A 822 10.60 -24.01 3.18
C THR A 822 11.01 -23.46 1.81
N HIS A 823 11.12 -22.13 1.70
CA HIS A 823 11.91 -21.48 0.63
C HIS A 823 13.41 -21.79 0.71
N ALA A 824 13.84 -22.34 1.85
CA ALA A 824 15.22 -22.67 2.12
C ALA A 824 15.52 -24.13 1.74
N SER A 825 16.59 -24.32 0.97
CA SER A 825 17.28 -25.59 0.72
C SER A 825 17.97 -26.14 1.99
N VAL A 826 17.39 -25.92 3.16
CA VAL A 826 17.88 -26.42 4.44
C VAL A 826 17.24 -27.78 4.65
N LYS A 827 18.06 -28.81 4.88
CA LYS A 827 17.57 -30.14 5.26
C LYS A 827 16.67 -30.00 6.49
N GLN A 828 15.39 -30.31 6.31
CA GLN A 828 14.47 -30.48 7.43
C GLN A 828 14.37 -31.95 7.79
N ASP A 829 14.06 -32.22 9.05
CA ASP A 829 13.68 -33.57 9.46
C ASP A 829 12.34 -33.95 8.83
N TYR A 830 12.00 -35.24 8.87
CA TYR A 830 10.74 -35.75 8.32
C TYR A 830 9.51 -35.09 8.95
N ALA A 831 9.61 -34.62 10.20
CA ALA A 831 8.52 -33.93 10.88
C ALA A 831 8.29 -32.50 10.32
N GLY A 832 9.32 -31.85 9.80
CA GLY A 832 9.22 -30.54 9.12
C GLY A 832 8.57 -30.61 7.73
N PHE A 833 8.42 -31.80 7.15
CA PHE A 833 7.67 -31.98 5.89
C PHE A 833 6.16 -31.84 6.07
N PHE A 834 5.62 -32.16 7.24
CA PHE A 834 4.19 -32.04 7.47
C PHE A 834 3.86 -30.64 8.02
N PRO A 835 2.81 -29.99 7.51
CA PRO A 835 2.28 -28.77 8.14
C PRO A 835 2.05 -29.05 9.63
N LYS A 836 2.72 -28.30 10.50
CA LYS A 836 2.32 -28.23 11.91
C LYS A 836 1.13 -27.30 11.97
N TYR A 837 -0.07 -27.86 11.79
CA TYR A 837 -1.34 -27.15 11.97
C TYR A 837 -1.51 -26.72 13.42
#